data_AF-A0A0R1XD40-F1
#
_entry.id   AF-A0A0R1XD40-F1
#
_cell.length_a   1.000
_cell.length_b   1.000
_cell.length_c   1.000
_cell.angle_alpha   90.00
_cell.angle_beta   90.00
_cell.angle_gamma   90.00
#
_symmetry.space_group_name_H-M   'P 1'
#
loop_
_entity.id
_entity.type
_entity.pdbx_description
1 polymer ?
#
loop_
_entity_poly.entity_id
_entity_poly.type
_entity_poly.pdbx_seq_one_letter_code
_entity_poly.pdbx_strand_id
1 'polypeptide(L)'
;MKVIDFSHAKHVAMTTLAMTSCGFALWLSQVNGQADVTAPDQTATVTEPTDAVQQGMQASATTTAAVAANTDQVTSNVNQNDQGNYANMDSQAVNDQGQLVARGWHATNGSASRPYHYIIAYDQTNHREIGRQNITEQAISRPDVQQQHNVAGAGKSGFAVQFDLSKVLPTTNNVQLISRYTADKQGNGDSVDYWFAPLTIDHNNYGNLDGATVKDNKLVLSGWHATNLAANKANHYIIILDQTTGKEVGRQLVRSVSRPDVARVYPGVDKAGQSGFTIAFAMDNLNFNDQLQVLSRYTSSADGNSDFIDYYFAPITTGNFSNQGSIDSWDLSSGRVVVTGWHANDVSQFEDNHFLILFDNTTNSQVAVTNAKQVTREDVARAFPNVKTAKNSGFTGNFSLQNALVGGHSYSIVSRYSTSDKGNGGDGKYVDFWSAPKVLNQHHYYIDNQKMTKEGLQISGWMVSDYSGSDSHPYIIVLNGNREITRQQLTLNDRPDVAKVYSGIYNSKKSGFNTLVKLDPTTITQNMQIVLRFSSDGSKGEGNKDDQWTPAYASNQGAFDQVTVNGSNIYVSGWHASNVSASRPYQWLIFLDQNGHELTRHQVQDVNRARPDVGNAVGYILNSDHSGFQLAFALPDSVQHKVVRIIDRLTDDVNGNGNYVDYYSGNVSINSGAQTSGLKTLYYDAMGNIVGVFNNAEVICQLPELPTGCEITAVTMMLRYAGYNVNKIQLANEMPRSSNGDFGFVGNPFSPSGWWVFPTGVAPVVNHYVGHSQVMTGTSLQAIQEKLREGHLVVVWMANMNGFVNHAITLTGYNANGFDYNNPWTGRKEAMSYGEFYSHWNADRQRALSY
;
A
#
# COMPACT_ATOMS: atom_id res chain seq x y z
N MET A 1 -40.94 -8.76 4.94
CA MET A 1 -41.29 -7.45 5.55
C MET A 1 -40.33 -6.40 4.97
N LYS A 2 -40.73 -5.13 4.88
CA LYS A 2 -40.17 -4.09 3.99
C LYS A 2 -38.63 -4.03 3.84
N VAL A 3 -38.20 -3.87 2.58
CA VAL A 3 -36.92 -3.34 2.12
C VAL A 3 -36.73 -1.90 2.61
N ILE A 4 -35.51 -1.52 3.03
CA ILE A 4 -34.97 -0.16 2.87
C ILE A 4 -33.48 -0.25 2.49
N ASP A 5 -33.17 0.22 1.29
CA ASP A 5 -31.84 0.69 0.86
C ASP A 5 -31.80 2.21 1.07
N PHE A 6 -30.65 2.77 1.46
CA PHE A 6 -30.35 4.19 1.24
C PHE A 6 -28.85 4.40 1.01
N SER A 7 -28.52 4.79 -0.22
CA SER A 7 -27.21 5.34 -0.57
C SER A 7 -27.27 6.87 -0.71
N HIS A 8 -26.09 7.48 -0.54
CA HIS A 8 -25.68 8.83 -0.97
C HIS A 8 -26.07 10.11 -0.21
N ALA A 9 -25.04 10.97 -0.17
CA ALA A 9 -25.01 12.44 -0.16
C ALA A 9 -25.11 13.21 1.18
N LYS A 10 -23.96 13.78 1.59
CA LYS A 10 -23.74 15.24 1.50
C LYS A 10 -22.25 15.63 1.63
N HIS A 11 -21.78 16.45 0.70
CA HIS A 11 -20.58 17.27 0.88
C HIS A 11 -20.86 18.43 1.84
N VAL A 12 -19.87 18.79 2.66
CA VAL A 12 -19.55 20.20 3.01
C VAL A 12 -18.03 20.32 3.02
N ALA A 13 -17.51 21.39 2.43
CA ALA A 13 -16.08 21.70 2.41
C ALA A 13 -15.71 22.67 3.55
N MET A 14 -14.49 22.59 4.08
CA MET A 14 -13.82 23.72 4.72
C MET A 14 -12.35 23.82 4.29
N THR A 15 -12.14 24.70 3.32
CA THR A 15 -11.09 25.72 3.25
C THR A 15 -9.79 25.51 4.05
N THR A 16 -8.72 25.35 3.26
CA THR A 16 -7.47 26.12 3.34
C THR A 16 -7.49 27.33 4.28
N LEU A 17 -6.49 27.41 5.17
CA LEU A 17 -6.10 28.66 5.81
C LEU A 17 -4.67 29.03 5.37
N ALA A 18 -4.58 29.78 4.27
CA ALA A 18 -3.39 30.57 3.99
C ALA A 18 -3.50 31.87 4.78
N MET A 19 -2.47 32.23 5.57
CA MET A 19 -2.35 33.57 6.14
C MET A 19 -1.19 34.31 5.47
N THR A 20 -1.53 35.38 4.76
CA THR A 20 -0.58 36.34 4.20
C THR A 20 -1.14 37.76 4.33
N SER A 21 -0.48 38.58 5.15
CA SER A 21 -0.50 40.05 5.13
C SER A 21 0.58 40.53 6.11
N CYS A 22 1.63 41.23 5.67
CA CYS A 22 1.66 42.68 5.43
C CYS A 22 1.23 43.47 6.69
N GLY A 23 2.04 44.28 7.37
CA GLY A 23 3.45 44.68 7.15
C GLY A 23 3.61 46.19 7.33
N PHE A 24 4.62 46.65 8.09
CA PHE A 24 5.00 48.07 8.14
C PHE A 24 6.49 48.27 8.48
N ALA A 25 7.15 49.02 7.60
CA ALA A 25 8.21 50.02 7.80
C ALA A 25 9.32 49.78 8.87
N LEU A 26 10.57 49.58 8.43
CA LEU A 26 11.56 50.62 8.08
C LEU A 26 12.10 51.43 9.27
N TRP A 27 13.38 51.20 9.62
CA TRP A 27 14.37 52.25 9.85
C TRP A 27 15.77 51.73 9.46
N LEU A 28 16.61 52.60 8.87
CA LEU A 28 17.95 52.24 8.37
C LEU A 28 19.03 52.47 9.42
N SER A 29 20.11 51.68 9.34
CA SER A 29 21.47 52.21 9.36
C SER A 29 22.41 51.34 8.50
N GLN A 30 23.33 51.99 7.76
CA GLN A 30 24.28 51.38 6.82
C GLN A 30 25.68 51.20 7.44
N VAL A 31 26.60 50.65 6.61
CA VAL A 31 28.08 50.56 6.74
C VAL A 31 28.54 49.45 7.69
N ASN A 32 29.33 48.43 7.30
CA ASN A 32 29.97 48.05 6.01
C ASN A 32 29.94 46.50 5.88
N GLY A 33 30.46 45.80 4.86
CA GLY A 33 31.24 46.15 3.65
C GLY A 33 32.33 45.08 3.41
N GLN A 34 32.45 44.56 2.17
CA GLN A 34 33.31 43.43 1.73
C GLN A 34 32.91 42.03 2.21
N ALA A 35 33.19 40.93 1.50
CA ALA A 35 33.28 40.67 0.05
C ALA A 35 33.42 39.15 -0.14
N ASP A 36 32.38 38.47 -0.60
CA ASP A 36 32.42 37.02 -0.86
C ASP A 36 32.81 36.76 -2.32
N VAL A 37 33.83 35.92 -2.57
CA VAL A 37 34.25 35.48 -3.91
C VAL A 37 34.71 34.02 -3.86
N THR A 38 33.75 33.13 -4.05
CA THR A 38 33.83 31.89 -4.85
C THR A 38 35.21 31.52 -5.42
N ALA A 39 35.77 30.40 -4.96
CA ALA A 39 36.84 29.71 -5.68
C ALA A 39 36.25 28.80 -6.78
N PRO A 40 36.71 28.87 -8.04
CA PRO A 40 36.44 27.85 -9.04
C PRO A 40 37.48 26.73 -8.97
N ASP A 41 36.98 25.49 -9.08
CA ASP A 41 37.78 24.28 -9.29
C ASP A 41 38.40 24.30 -10.71
N GLN A 42 39.72 24.10 -10.80
CA GLN A 42 40.36 23.60 -12.02
C GLN A 42 41.44 22.57 -11.68
N THR A 43 41.10 21.33 -12.00
CA THR A 43 42.01 20.19 -12.07
C THR A 43 42.98 20.32 -13.24
N ALA A 44 44.28 20.16 -12.96
CA ALA A 44 45.31 20.03 -13.97
C ALA A 44 46.27 18.87 -13.60
N THR A 45 46.01 17.69 -14.17
CA THR A 45 46.91 16.54 -14.11
C THR A 45 48.17 16.79 -14.95
N VAL A 46 49.36 16.69 -14.34
CA VAL A 46 50.60 16.37 -15.06
C VAL A 46 51.37 15.30 -14.29
N THR A 47 51.81 14.29 -15.02
CA THR A 47 52.54 13.10 -14.57
C THR A 47 53.99 13.42 -14.15
N GLU A 48 54.56 12.57 -13.29
CA GLU A 48 56.02 12.45 -13.15
C GLU A 48 56.69 12.12 -14.51
N PRO A 49 58.00 12.37 -14.62
CA PRO A 49 58.87 11.22 -14.36
C PRO A 49 60.02 11.52 -13.39
N THR A 50 60.40 10.46 -12.68
CA THR A 50 61.68 10.28 -11.99
C THR A 50 62.87 10.55 -12.90
N ASP A 51 63.91 11.20 -12.37
CA ASP A 51 65.27 10.68 -12.55
C ASP A 51 66.21 11.18 -11.44
N ALA A 52 67.08 10.28 -10.97
CA ALA A 52 67.99 10.53 -9.86
C ALA A 52 69.43 10.70 -10.35
N VAL A 53 70.10 11.77 -9.92
CA VAL A 53 71.58 11.86 -9.99
C VAL A 53 72.12 12.40 -8.67
N GLN A 54 72.90 11.57 -7.99
CA GLN A 54 73.75 11.98 -6.87
C GLN A 54 74.99 12.70 -7.40
N GLN A 55 75.26 13.92 -6.93
CA GLN A 55 76.61 14.50 -6.77
C GLN A 55 76.53 15.41 -5.52
N GLY A 56 77.39 15.31 -4.50
CA GLY A 56 78.65 14.57 -4.42
C GLY A 56 79.86 15.47 -4.70
N MET A 57 80.08 16.49 -3.85
CA MET A 57 81.32 17.26 -3.85
C MET A 57 82.12 16.98 -2.56
N GLN A 58 83.21 16.25 -2.75
CA GLN A 58 84.24 16.04 -1.75
C GLN A 58 85.04 17.33 -1.51
N ALA A 59 85.76 17.35 -0.38
CA ALA A 59 86.84 18.30 -0.15
C ALA A 59 87.93 18.18 -1.23
N SER A 60 88.52 19.31 -1.59
CA SER A 60 89.86 19.37 -2.19
C SER A 60 90.66 20.45 -1.48
N ALA A 61 91.65 20.02 -0.71
CA ALA A 61 92.72 20.88 -0.25
C ALA A 61 93.77 20.97 -1.37
N THR A 62 94.25 22.17 -1.67
CA THR A 62 95.56 22.32 -2.32
C THR A 62 96.31 23.50 -1.73
N THR A 63 97.60 23.27 -1.51
CA THR A 63 98.58 24.13 -0.87
C THR A 63 98.84 25.47 -1.58
N THR A 64 99.17 26.49 -0.79
CA THR A 64 100.17 27.51 -1.19
C THR A 64 101.14 27.75 -0.05
N ALA A 65 102.42 27.95 -0.38
CA ALA A 65 103.53 27.94 0.56
C ALA A 65 103.69 29.25 1.34
N ALA A 66 104.47 29.19 2.42
CA ALA A 66 104.73 30.31 3.31
C ALA A 66 105.57 31.43 2.67
N VAL A 67 105.28 32.67 3.07
CA VAL A 67 106.23 33.78 3.12
C VAL A 67 106.13 34.39 4.53
N ALA A 68 107.26 34.68 5.15
CA ALA A 68 107.34 35.20 6.52
C ALA A 68 107.58 36.72 6.54
N ALA A 69 107.31 37.34 7.69
CA ALA A 69 107.37 38.78 7.98
C ALA A 69 106.32 39.62 7.20
N ASN A 70 105.84 40.76 7.71
CA ASN A 70 106.36 41.58 8.81
C ASN A 70 105.22 42.14 9.67
N THR A 71 105.54 42.54 10.91
CA THR A 71 104.71 43.49 11.68
C THR A 71 104.77 44.85 11.00
N ASP A 72 103.63 45.39 10.58
CA ASP A 72 103.49 46.82 10.28
C ASP A 72 102.12 47.34 10.72
N GLN A 73 102.11 48.50 11.36
CA GLN A 73 100.90 49.17 11.79
C GLN A 73 100.17 49.76 10.58
N VAL A 74 98.89 49.40 10.38
CA VAL A 74 97.98 50.27 9.62
C VAL A 74 97.17 51.09 10.62
N THR A 75 97.76 52.20 11.04
CA THR A 75 97.03 53.29 11.69
C THR A 75 96.06 53.91 10.70
N SER A 76 94.77 53.63 10.91
CA SER A 76 93.63 54.53 10.70
C SER A 76 93.74 55.62 9.62
N ASN A 77 92.95 55.48 8.55
CA ASN A 77 92.35 56.61 7.85
C ASN A 77 90.89 56.84 8.31
N VAL A 78 90.59 56.43 9.54
CA VAL A 78 89.30 56.54 10.22
C VAL A 78 89.01 58.01 10.54
N ASN A 79 87.80 58.49 10.25
CA ASN A 79 87.41 59.87 10.52
C ASN A 79 87.17 60.08 12.03
N GLN A 80 88.18 60.55 12.75
CA GLN A 80 88.10 60.77 14.21
C GLN A 80 87.08 61.84 14.64
N ASN A 81 86.60 62.69 13.70
CA ASN A 81 85.56 63.67 13.97
C ASN A 81 84.14 63.09 13.87
N ASP A 82 83.97 61.87 13.35
CA ASP A 82 82.69 61.19 13.29
C ASP A 82 82.30 60.67 14.69
N GLN A 83 81.28 61.27 15.28
CA GLN A 83 80.72 60.87 16.59
C GLN A 83 79.51 59.93 16.45
N GLY A 84 79.31 59.36 15.27
CA GLY A 84 78.20 58.48 14.96
C GLY A 84 78.23 57.16 15.74
N ASN A 85 77.03 56.70 16.10
CA ASN A 85 76.79 55.40 16.70
C ASN A 85 75.89 54.60 15.73
N TYR A 86 76.50 53.96 14.75
CA TYR A 86 75.79 53.37 13.61
C TYR A 86 75.61 51.87 13.81
N ALA A 87 74.41 51.36 13.59
CA ALA A 87 74.14 49.93 13.63
C ALA A 87 72.89 49.60 12.82
N ASN A 88 72.80 48.37 12.31
CA ASN A 88 71.57 47.84 11.73
C ASN A 88 71.42 46.34 12.04
N MET A 89 70.17 45.89 12.11
CA MET A 89 69.82 44.47 12.19
C MET A 89 69.55 43.95 10.77
N ASP A 90 70.33 42.97 10.32
CA ASP A 90 70.12 42.35 9.00
C ASP A 90 69.02 41.29 9.05
N SER A 91 68.90 40.57 10.18
CA SER A 91 67.82 39.63 10.46
C SER A 91 67.71 39.35 11.96
N GLN A 92 66.50 39.32 12.53
CA GLN A 92 66.24 38.77 13.87
C GLN A 92 64.92 37.99 13.88
N ALA A 93 64.93 36.79 14.46
CA ALA A 93 63.74 35.95 14.62
C ALA A 93 63.91 34.96 15.78
N VAL A 94 62.79 34.56 16.38
CA VAL A 94 62.73 33.32 17.18
C VAL A 94 62.56 32.13 16.22
N ASN A 95 63.18 30.98 16.52
CA ASN A 95 62.98 29.72 15.79
C ASN A 95 62.11 28.74 16.59
N ASP A 96 61.74 27.62 15.96
CA ASP A 96 60.92 26.55 16.56
C ASP A 96 61.64 25.72 17.65
N GLN A 97 62.89 26.09 17.99
CA GLN A 97 63.65 25.57 19.12
C GLN A 97 63.67 26.55 20.31
N GLY A 98 62.85 27.61 20.25
CA GLY A 98 62.74 28.63 21.29
C GLY A 98 63.94 29.55 21.39
N GLN A 99 64.72 29.71 20.31
CA GLN A 99 65.96 30.50 20.30
C GLN A 99 65.82 31.75 19.43
N LEU A 100 66.26 32.89 19.95
CA LEU A 100 66.45 34.11 19.17
C LEU A 100 67.75 34.02 18.38
N VAL A 101 67.64 33.89 17.06
CA VAL A 101 68.75 33.98 16.11
C VAL A 101 68.76 35.39 15.52
N ALA A 102 69.90 36.08 15.63
CA ALA A 102 70.05 37.44 15.13
C ALA A 102 71.39 37.67 14.42
N ARG A 103 71.36 38.54 13.40
CA ARG A 103 72.52 38.98 12.61
C ARG A 103 72.40 40.47 12.34
N GLY A 104 73.49 41.19 12.50
CA GLY A 104 73.52 42.64 12.30
C GLY A 104 74.94 43.15 12.36
N TRP A 105 75.08 44.46 12.54
CA TRP A 105 76.36 45.12 12.72
C TRP A 105 76.24 46.36 13.60
N HIS A 106 77.34 46.76 14.23
CA HIS A 106 77.45 47.97 15.05
C HIS A 106 78.86 48.56 14.87
N ALA A 107 78.95 49.82 14.42
CA ALA A 107 80.18 50.52 14.08
C ALA A 107 80.17 51.93 14.69
N THR A 108 81.18 52.24 15.49
CA THR A 108 81.34 53.57 16.13
C THR A 108 82.78 53.82 16.51
N ASN A 109 83.23 55.08 16.45
CA ASN A 109 84.52 55.50 16.99
C ASN A 109 84.63 55.27 18.51
N GLY A 110 83.50 55.18 19.22
CA GLY A 110 83.47 54.79 20.63
C GLY A 110 83.99 53.38 20.92
N SER A 111 84.21 52.54 19.91
CA SER A 111 84.84 51.22 20.05
C SER A 111 86.36 51.25 20.20
N ALA A 112 87.03 52.35 19.81
CA ALA A 112 88.48 52.38 19.62
C ALA A 112 89.31 52.13 20.90
N SER A 113 88.79 52.49 22.07
CA SER A 113 89.41 52.23 23.40
C SER A 113 88.76 51.06 24.14
N ARG A 114 87.85 50.32 23.50
CA ARG A 114 86.93 49.37 24.11
C ARG A 114 87.04 48.00 23.41
N PRO A 115 88.08 47.21 23.72
CA PRO A 115 88.44 46.02 22.94
C PRO A 115 87.42 44.89 23.00
N TYR A 116 86.47 44.90 23.94
CA TYR A 116 85.47 43.85 24.06
C TYR A 116 84.14 44.24 23.41
N HIS A 117 83.60 43.35 22.58
CA HIS A 117 82.32 43.50 21.92
C HIS A 117 81.36 42.41 22.39
N TYR A 118 80.20 42.82 22.92
CA TYR A 118 79.14 41.94 23.40
C TYR A 118 77.85 42.22 22.65
N ILE A 119 77.08 41.16 22.38
CA ILE A 119 75.63 41.29 22.17
C ILE A 119 74.93 40.80 23.42
N ILE A 120 73.94 41.54 23.89
CA ILE A 120 73.15 41.25 25.08
C ILE A 120 71.68 41.11 24.67
N ALA A 121 71.04 40.02 25.05
CA ALA A 121 69.59 39.86 24.97
C ALA A 121 68.95 40.35 26.26
N TYR A 122 68.13 41.39 26.14
CA TYR A 122 67.46 42.05 27.26
C TYR A 122 65.95 41.78 27.21
N ASP A 123 65.42 41.22 28.28
CA ASP A 123 63.98 41.08 28.53
C ASP A 123 63.44 42.45 28.93
N GLN A 124 62.90 43.17 27.94
CA GLN A 124 62.35 44.51 28.12
C GLN A 124 61.09 44.50 29.00
N THR A 125 60.45 43.34 29.17
CA THR A 125 59.18 43.16 29.89
C THR A 125 59.41 43.04 31.39
N ASN A 126 60.42 42.27 31.79
CA ASN A 126 60.79 42.02 33.19
C ASN A 126 62.09 42.77 33.59
N HIS A 127 62.53 43.72 32.77
CA HIS A 127 63.68 44.61 32.98
C HIS A 127 65.01 43.92 33.33
N ARG A 128 65.29 42.76 32.73
CA ARG A 128 66.45 41.91 33.08
C ARG A 128 67.23 41.44 31.87
N GLU A 129 68.51 41.14 32.07
CA GLU A 129 69.31 40.45 31.06
C GLU A 129 68.91 38.96 30.99
N ILE A 130 68.71 38.45 29.76
CA ILE A 130 68.48 37.03 29.46
C ILE A 130 69.84 36.33 29.33
N GLY A 131 70.79 36.99 28.66
CA GLY A 131 72.18 36.59 28.58
C GLY A 131 72.98 37.48 27.64
N ARG A 132 74.31 37.30 27.63
CA ARG A 132 75.23 38.00 26.74
C ARG A 132 76.20 37.04 26.06
N GLN A 133 76.60 37.38 24.84
CA GLN A 133 77.64 36.68 24.08
C GLN A 133 78.77 37.65 23.77
N ASN A 134 80.00 37.29 24.16
CA ASN A 134 81.20 37.99 23.71
C ASN A 134 81.49 37.55 22.28
N ILE A 135 81.57 38.51 21.37
CA ILE A 135 81.79 38.32 19.93
C ILE A 135 83.11 38.91 19.43
N THR A 136 83.99 39.33 20.35
CA THR A 136 85.25 40.05 20.05
C THR A 136 86.15 39.31 19.05
N GLU A 137 86.23 37.99 19.17
CA GLU A 137 87.05 37.13 18.29
C GLU A 137 86.23 36.53 17.13
N GLN A 138 84.90 36.71 17.17
CA GLN A 138 83.90 36.16 16.25
C GLN A 138 83.31 37.25 15.33
N ALA A 139 83.87 38.45 15.35
CA ALA A 139 83.44 39.60 14.59
C ALA A 139 83.45 39.33 13.08
N ILE A 140 82.28 39.48 12.45
CA ILE A 140 82.06 39.18 11.03
C ILE A 140 82.52 40.38 10.19
N SER A 141 83.27 40.10 9.12
CA SER A 141 83.75 41.12 8.20
C SER A 141 82.59 41.81 7.48
N ARG A 142 82.61 43.15 7.45
CA ARG A 142 81.60 44.01 6.79
C ARG A 142 82.25 45.09 5.94
N PRO A 143 82.78 44.73 4.75
CA PRO A 143 83.40 45.68 3.83
C PRO A 143 82.41 46.76 3.34
N ASP A 144 81.13 46.42 3.25
CA ASP A 144 80.01 47.31 2.96
C ASP A 144 79.87 48.42 4.03
N VAL A 145 79.86 48.03 5.31
CA VAL A 145 79.78 48.98 6.43
C VAL A 145 81.03 49.86 6.47
N GLN A 146 82.21 49.31 6.18
CA GLN A 146 83.47 50.08 6.12
C GLN A 146 83.49 51.12 4.99
N GLN A 147 82.82 50.85 3.86
CA GLN A 147 82.71 51.78 2.74
C GLN A 147 81.71 52.90 3.04
N GLN A 148 80.64 52.61 3.79
CA GLN A 148 79.59 53.57 4.12
C GLN A 148 79.91 54.42 5.37
N HIS A 149 80.57 53.84 6.37
CA HIS A 149 80.88 54.47 7.66
C HIS A 149 82.38 54.40 7.96
N ASN A 150 83.06 55.55 7.89
CA ASN A 150 84.50 55.64 8.14
C ASN A 150 84.83 55.78 9.64
N VAL A 151 84.32 54.85 10.45
CA VAL A 151 84.48 54.79 11.92
C VAL A 151 85.28 53.56 12.35
N ALA A 152 85.82 53.58 13.57
CA ALA A 152 86.60 52.48 14.12
C ALA A 152 85.80 51.17 14.14
N GLY A 153 86.47 50.06 13.78
CA GLY A 153 85.87 48.73 13.76
C GLY A 153 84.90 48.44 12.62
N ALA A 154 84.54 49.42 11.77
CA ALA A 154 83.47 49.27 10.77
C ALA A 154 83.63 48.03 9.86
N GLY A 155 84.84 47.73 9.37
CA GLY A 155 85.12 46.53 8.57
C GLY A 155 85.03 45.18 9.30
N LYS A 156 84.90 45.17 10.62
CA LYS A 156 84.66 44.00 11.48
C LYS A 156 83.54 44.29 12.49
N SER A 157 82.49 44.98 12.04
CA SER A 157 81.36 45.41 12.87
C SER A 157 80.25 44.37 12.98
N GLY A 158 80.29 43.32 12.15
CA GLY A 158 79.20 42.35 12.01
C GLY A 158 79.15 41.31 13.12
N PHE A 159 77.97 40.80 13.41
CA PHE A 159 77.73 39.74 14.38
C PHE A 159 76.68 38.74 13.89
N ALA A 160 76.78 37.51 14.42
CA ALA A 160 75.72 36.51 14.38
C ALA A 160 75.66 35.86 15.77
N VAL A 161 74.48 35.85 16.39
CA VAL A 161 74.27 35.43 17.77
C VAL A 161 72.99 34.62 17.92
N GLN A 162 72.94 33.80 18.96
CA GLN A 162 71.85 32.86 19.23
C GLN A 162 71.61 32.76 20.73
N PHE A 163 70.43 33.20 21.19
CA PHE A 163 70.05 33.16 22.61
C PHE A 163 68.92 32.17 22.83
N ASP A 164 69.07 31.24 23.78
CA ASP A 164 67.99 30.39 24.26
C ASP A 164 66.97 31.25 25.03
N LEU A 165 65.76 31.38 24.47
CA LEU A 165 64.66 32.09 25.10
C LEU A 165 63.64 31.16 25.77
N SER A 166 63.79 29.83 25.68
CA SER A 166 62.77 28.84 26.12
C SER A 166 62.23 29.08 27.53
N LYS A 167 63.09 29.56 28.45
CA LYS A 167 62.75 29.84 29.86
C LYS A 167 62.05 31.19 30.08
N VAL A 168 62.10 32.11 29.12
CA VAL A 168 61.56 33.47 29.23
C VAL A 168 60.42 33.75 28.25
N LEU A 169 60.28 32.94 27.18
CA LEU A 169 59.17 33.02 26.21
C LEU A 169 57.78 33.11 26.86
N PRO A 170 57.42 32.35 27.92
CA PRO A 170 56.09 32.43 28.52
C PRO A 170 55.78 33.73 29.28
N THR A 171 56.80 34.56 29.60
CA THR A 171 56.63 35.75 30.46
C THR A 171 57.24 37.02 29.87
N THR A 172 57.68 37.00 28.61
CA THR A 172 58.38 38.11 27.96
C THR A 172 57.66 38.51 26.69
N ASN A 173 57.13 39.73 26.64
CA ASN A 173 56.41 40.25 25.48
C ASN A 173 57.37 40.78 24.41
N ASN A 174 58.52 41.32 24.83
CA ASN A 174 59.52 41.93 23.96
C ASN A 174 60.94 41.61 24.43
N VAL A 175 61.78 41.15 23.50
CA VAL A 175 63.23 40.97 23.70
C VAL A 175 63.95 42.01 22.85
N GLN A 176 64.83 42.78 23.48
CA GLN A 176 65.62 43.81 22.82
C GLN A 176 67.09 43.40 22.80
N LEU A 177 67.74 43.52 21.64
CA LEU A 177 69.17 43.27 21.53
C LEU A 177 69.95 44.57 21.75
N ILE A 178 71.01 44.48 22.55
CA ILE A 178 71.96 45.57 22.80
C ILE A 178 73.31 45.12 22.24
N SER A 179 73.92 45.92 21.36
CA SER A 179 75.32 45.74 20.99
C SER A 179 76.19 46.69 21.80
N ARG A 180 77.10 46.15 22.60
CA ARG A 180 77.94 46.87 23.56
C ARG A 180 79.41 46.71 23.22
N TYR A 181 80.10 47.82 22.95
CA TYR A 181 81.56 47.87 23.07
C TYR A 181 81.93 48.33 24.48
N THR A 182 82.94 47.72 25.09
CA THR A 182 83.31 47.96 26.50
C THR A 182 84.81 47.74 26.75
N ALA A 183 85.38 48.53 27.67
CA ALA A 183 86.75 48.33 28.16
C ALA A 183 86.84 47.24 29.25
N ASP A 184 85.72 46.87 29.86
CA ASP A 184 85.64 45.84 30.90
C ASP A 184 85.57 44.43 30.27
N LYS A 185 86.46 43.53 30.71
CA LYS A 185 86.50 42.13 30.29
C LYS A 185 85.26 41.33 30.69
N GLN A 186 84.48 41.80 31.67
CA GLN A 186 83.18 41.23 32.04
C GLN A 186 82.00 41.97 31.38
N GLY A 187 82.22 43.13 30.75
CA GLY A 187 81.26 43.90 29.95
C GLY A 187 80.26 44.77 30.73
N ASN A 188 80.60 45.18 31.95
CA ASN A 188 79.73 45.93 32.87
C ASN A 188 80.11 47.40 33.07
N GLY A 189 81.31 47.83 32.66
CA GLY A 189 81.81 49.20 32.82
C GLY A 189 82.29 49.83 31.51
N ASP A 190 82.36 51.17 31.49
CA ASP A 190 82.84 51.99 30.36
C ASP A 190 82.40 51.47 28.98
N SER A 191 81.11 51.59 28.68
CA SER A 191 80.50 51.07 27.46
C SER A 191 80.01 52.15 26.50
N VAL A 192 79.97 51.80 25.22
CA VAL A 192 79.08 52.42 24.22
C VAL A 192 78.12 51.35 23.71
N ASP A 193 76.84 51.64 23.82
CA ASP A 193 75.75 50.72 23.50
C ASP A 193 74.97 51.23 22.28
N TYR A 194 74.52 50.28 21.45
CA TYR A 194 73.45 50.49 20.50
C TYR A 194 72.29 49.56 20.85
N TRP A 195 71.09 50.13 21.00
CA TRP A 195 69.87 49.40 21.32
C TRP A 195 69.06 49.19 20.04
N PHE A 196 68.92 47.94 19.59
CA PHE A 196 68.12 47.62 18.41
C PHE A 196 66.62 47.74 18.69
N ALA A 197 65.79 47.75 17.64
CA ALA A 197 64.34 47.67 17.79
C ALA A 197 63.94 46.35 18.47
N PRO A 198 63.01 46.36 19.44
CA PRO A 198 62.59 45.15 20.14
C PRO A 198 61.92 44.16 19.19
N LEU A 199 62.16 42.87 19.44
CA LEU A 199 61.44 41.76 18.84
C LEU A 199 60.28 41.38 19.76
N THR A 200 59.05 41.52 19.27
CA THR A 200 57.85 41.04 19.97
C THR A 200 57.76 39.52 19.90
N ILE A 201 57.41 38.90 21.02
CA ILE A 201 57.18 37.45 21.15
C ILE A 201 55.72 37.15 20.83
N ASP A 202 55.46 36.11 20.03
CA ASP A 202 54.11 35.67 19.73
C ASP A 202 53.54 34.87 20.92
N HIS A 203 52.53 35.41 21.60
CA HIS A 203 51.80 34.76 22.69
C HIS A 203 50.41 34.26 22.30
N ASN A 204 50.06 34.27 21.01
CA ASN A 204 48.81 33.68 20.56
C ASN A 204 48.79 32.18 20.89
N ASN A 205 47.57 31.66 21.02
CA ASN A 205 47.35 30.24 21.26
C ASN A 205 46.71 29.60 20.03
N TYR A 206 47.48 28.80 19.30
CA TYR A 206 47.07 28.19 18.03
C TYR A 206 46.81 26.71 18.20
N GLY A 207 45.82 26.17 17.49
CA GLY A 207 45.60 24.74 17.42
C GLY A 207 44.56 24.37 16.36
N ASN A 208 44.54 23.09 15.98
CA ASN A 208 43.47 22.51 15.18
C ASN A 208 43.24 21.06 15.59
N LEU A 209 41.99 20.60 15.49
CA LEU A 209 41.66 19.18 15.53
C LEU A 209 41.56 18.71 14.08
N ASP A 210 42.55 17.94 13.62
CA ASP A 210 42.64 17.47 12.23
C ASP A 210 41.69 16.31 11.95
N GLY A 211 41.31 15.54 12.99
CA GLY A 211 40.37 14.43 12.84
C GLY A 211 39.88 13.87 14.17
N ALA A 212 38.63 13.37 14.15
CA ALA A 212 38.01 12.57 15.19
C ALA A 212 37.26 11.41 14.53
N THR A 213 37.74 10.18 14.71
CA THR A 213 37.19 8.98 14.06
C THR A 213 37.16 7.80 15.02
N VAL A 214 36.32 6.81 14.76
CA VAL A 214 36.32 5.57 15.54
C VAL A 214 37.12 4.50 14.80
N LYS A 215 37.99 3.80 15.53
CA LYS A 215 38.75 2.67 15.01
C LYS A 215 38.99 1.63 16.10
N ASP A 216 38.83 0.35 15.79
CA ASP A 216 39.07 -0.77 16.71
C ASP A 216 38.34 -0.60 18.06
N ASN A 217 37.09 -0.11 18.00
CA ASN A 217 36.25 0.29 19.15
C ASN A 217 36.91 1.30 20.11
N LYS A 218 37.64 2.29 19.55
CA LYS A 218 38.24 3.43 20.27
C LYS A 218 38.05 4.73 19.50
N LEU A 219 37.84 5.84 20.22
CA LEU A 219 37.82 7.17 19.61
C LEU A 219 39.26 7.64 19.41
N VAL A 220 39.67 7.77 18.16
CA VAL A 220 40.98 8.28 17.74
C VAL A 220 40.86 9.76 17.41
N LEU A 221 41.66 10.58 18.09
CA LEU A 221 41.74 12.02 17.88
C LEU A 221 43.14 12.39 17.38
N SER A 222 43.21 13.25 16.38
CA SER A 222 44.48 13.82 15.89
C SER A 222 44.36 15.32 15.67
N GLY A 223 45.46 16.05 15.87
CA GLY A 223 45.49 17.50 15.80
C GLY A 223 46.85 18.08 16.17
N TRP A 224 46.87 19.38 16.48
CA TRP A 224 48.05 20.10 16.99
C TRP A 224 47.65 21.28 17.87
N HIS A 225 48.57 21.70 18.75
CA HIS A 225 48.45 22.86 19.65
C HIS A 225 49.84 23.49 19.82
N ALA A 226 50.00 24.76 19.50
CA ALA A 226 51.28 25.46 19.51
C ALA A 226 51.16 26.87 20.11
N THR A 227 51.96 27.16 21.13
CA THR A 227 52.04 28.50 21.75
C THR A 227 53.33 28.67 22.57
N ASN A 228 53.94 29.86 22.53
CA ASN A 228 55.11 30.18 23.37
C ASN A 228 54.77 30.23 24.87
N LEU A 229 53.49 30.37 25.23
CA LEU A 229 53.01 30.26 26.61
C LEU A 229 53.27 28.86 27.21
N ALA A 230 53.42 27.84 26.36
CA ALA A 230 53.69 26.46 26.76
C ALA A 230 55.20 26.13 26.90
N ALA A 231 56.12 27.04 26.59
CA ALA A 231 57.56 26.71 26.51
C ALA A 231 58.16 26.16 27.82
N ASN A 232 57.60 26.56 28.99
CA ASN A 232 57.98 26.04 30.31
C ASN A 232 57.08 24.90 30.85
N LYS A 233 56.18 24.36 30.02
CA LYS A 233 55.25 23.28 30.38
C LYS A 233 55.78 21.94 29.89
N ALA A 234 56.00 21.01 30.79
CA ALA A 234 56.61 19.71 30.48
C ALA A 234 55.61 18.66 30.00
N ASN A 235 54.32 18.80 30.37
CA ASN A 235 53.28 17.80 30.09
C ASN A 235 52.26 18.36 29.10
N HIS A 236 51.75 17.49 28.24
CA HIS A 236 50.76 17.80 27.21
C HIS A 236 49.67 16.74 27.24
N TYR A 237 48.42 17.13 27.43
CA TYR A 237 47.28 16.22 27.51
C TYR A 237 46.24 16.56 26.46
N ILE A 238 45.55 15.53 25.96
CA ILE A 238 44.23 15.67 25.36
C ILE A 238 43.21 15.25 26.41
N ILE A 239 42.18 16.06 26.59
CA ILE A 239 41.11 15.87 27.56
C ILE A 239 39.78 15.95 26.81
N ILE A 240 38.87 15.04 27.10
CA ILE A 240 37.48 15.05 26.61
C ILE A 240 36.59 15.43 27.78
N LEU A 241 35.89 16.55 27.64
CA LEU A 241 34.83 16.99 28.53
C LEU A 241 33.49 16.66 27.90
N ASP A 242 32.64 16.00 28.66
CA ASP A 242 31.20 15.94 28.39
C ASP A 242 30.55 17.20 28.99
N GLN A 243 30.10 18.09 28.12
CA GLN A 243 29.43 19.34 28.50
C GLN A 243 27.95 19.13 28.90
N THR A 244 27.33 17.99 28.53
CA THR A 244 25.98 17.65 29.00
C THR A 244 26.00 17.31 30.50
N THR A 245 26.94 16.46 30.94
CA THR A 245 27.05 16.08 32.36
C THR A 245 28.01 16.95 33.17
N GLY A 246 28.78 17.82 32.51
CA GLY A 246 29.77 18.71 33.13
C GLY A 246 31.00 17.98 33.66
N LYS A 247 31.36 16.84 33.08
CA LYS A 247 32.42 15.94 33.59
C LYS A 247 33.54 15.74 32.58
N GLU A 248 34.73 15.50 33.08
CA GLU A 248 35.78 14.87 32.28
C GLU A 248 35.45 13.38 32.10
N VAL A 249 35.40 12.92 30.84
CA VAL A 249 35.14 11.51 30.49
C VAL A 249 36.41 10.76 30.09
N GLY A 250 37.50 11.49 29.80
CA GLY A 250 38.83 10.91 29.70
C GLY A 250 39.94 11.95 29.50
N ARG A 251 41.14 11.59 29.95
CA ARG A 251 42.41 12.24 29.58
C ARG A 251 43.44 11.24 29.12
N GLN A 252 44.34 11.67 28.24
CA GLN A 252 45.50 10.91 27.79
C GLN A 252 46.72 11.83 27.65
N LEU A 253 47.89 11.37 28.09
CA LEU A 253 49.16 12.10 27.91
C LEU A 253 49.64 11.96 26.46
N VAL A 254 49.93 13.09 25.82
CA VAL A 254 50.41 13.15 24.45
C VAL A 254 51.85 12.66 24.35
N ARG A 255 52.13 11.88 23.31
CA ARG A 255 53.48 11.75 22.73
C ARG A 255 53.49 12.60 21.46
N SER A 256 54.36 13.59 21.41
CA SER A 256 54.43 14.55 20.29
C SER A 256 54.58 13.87 18.94
N VAL A 257 53.78 14.33 17.98
CA VAL A 257 53.85 13.96 16.56
C VAL A 257 54.48 15.13 15.80
N SER A 258 55.40 14.82 14.88
CA SER A 258 56.11 15.83 14.08
C SER A 258 55.17 16.58 13.14
N ARG A 259 55.28 17.91 13.12
CA ARG A 259 54.47 18.83 12.31
C ARG A 259 55.32 19.93 11.63
N PRO A 260 56.14 19.58 10.62
CA PRO A 260 56.97 20.56 9.90
C PRO A 260 56.15 21.60 9.11
N ASP A 261 54.89 21.32 8.84
CA ASP A 261 53.90 22.24 8.28
C ASP A 261 53.52 23.34 9.29
N VAL A 262 53.25 22.98 10.55
CA VAL A 262 52.95 23.94 11.62
C VAL A 262 54.17 24.82 11.92
N ALA A 263 55.37 24.25 11.97
CA ALA A 263 56.62 25.02 12.11
C ALA A 263 56.87 26.00 10.94
N ARG A 264 56.39 25.69 9.73
CA ARG A 264 56.52 26.59 8.56
C ARG A 264 55.58 27.78 8.63
N VAL A 265 54.39 27.60 9.19
CA VAL A 265 53.39 28.67 9.38
C VAL A 265 53.71 29.51 10.62
N TYR A 266 54.19 28.88 11.70
CA TYR A 266 54.50 29.52 12.98
C TYR A 266 55.98 29.32 13.38
N PRO A 267 56.96 29.82 12.60
CA PRO A 267 58.38 29.58 12.84
C PRO A 267 58.92 30.23 14.13
N GLY A 268 58.21 31.22 14.69
CA GLY A 268 58.56 31.89 15.94
C GLY A 268 57.95 31.29 17.20
N VAL A 269 57.36 30.08 17.13
CA VAL A 269 56.72 29.40 18.26
C VAL A 269 57.54 28.18 18.67
N ASP A 270 57.98 28.13 19.93
CA ASP A 270 58.73 27.02 20.52
C ASP A 270 58.00 25.69 20.30
N LYS A 271 58.73 24.69 19.80
CA LYS A 271 58.25 23.33 19.51
C LYS A 271 57.05 23.28 18.56
N ALA A 272 56.81 24.30 17.73
CA ALA A 272 55.78 24.25 16.68
C ALA A 272 55.89 22.98 15.81
N GLY A 273 57.11 22.53 15.51
CA GLY A 273 57.38 21.28 14.79
C GLY A 273 57.09 19.98 15.54
N GLN A 274 56.73 20.04 16.83
CA GLN A 274 56.41 18.90 17.72
C GLN A 274 55.03 19.06 18.40
N SER A 275 54.23 20.02 17.92
CA SER A 275 52.90 20.39 18.43
C SER A 275 51.80 19.35 18.19
N GLY A 276 52.06 18.38 17.32
CA GLY A 276 51.07 17.39 16.88
C GLY A 276 50.77 16.33 17.92
N PHE A 277 49.57 15.75 17.83
CA PHE A 277 49.15 14.59 18.62
C PHE A 277 48.31 13.63 17.78
N THR A 278 48.42 12.34 18.11
CA THR A 278 47.47 11.29 17.71
C THR A 278 47.24 10.40 18.93
N ILE A 279 45.99 10.24 19.36
CA ILE A 279 45.67 9.65 20.66
C ILE A 279 44.36 8.88 20.60
N ALA A 280 44.22 7.83 21.40
CA ALA A 280 43.05 6.94 21.36
C ALA A 280 42.43 6.77 22.75
N PHE A 281 41.10 6.95 22.83
CA PHE A 281 40.30 6.80 24.04
C PHE A 281 39.46 5.52 23.97
N ALA A 282 39.34 4.81 25.10
CA ALA A 282 38.40 3.71 25.25
C ALA A 282 36.96 4.24 25.29
N MET A 283 36.01 3.44 24.80
CA MET A 283 34.60 3.87 24.68
C MET A 283 33.83 3.88 26.00
N ASP A 284 34.34 3.28 27.07
CA ASP A 284 33.58 2.98 28.30
C ASP A 284 32.78 4.20 28.80
N ASN A 285 33.48 5.33 29.00
CA ASN A 285 32.92 6.59 29.50
C ASN A 285 32.40 7.54 28.41
N LEU A 286 32.50 7.17 27.12
CA LEU A 286 32.06 8.02 26.02
C LEU A 286 30.59 7.79 25.69
N ASN A 287 29.87 8.88 25.45
CA ASN A 287 28.50 8.90 24.94
C ASN A 287 28.43 9.94 23.80
N PHE A 288 28.28 9.48 22.56
CA PHE A 288 28.23 10.40 21.42
C PHE A 288 26.93 11.20 21.32
N ASN A 289 25.90 10.82 22.09
CA ASN A 289 24.65 11.58 22.19
C ASN A 289 24.83 12.87 23.03
N ASP A 290 25.87 12.94 23.87
CA ASP A 290 26.20 14.11 24.67
C ASP A 290 27.05 15.12 23.87
N GLN A 291 27.19 16.35 24.38
CA GLN A 291 28.05 17.37 23.78
C GLN A 291 29.51 17.17 24.23
N LEU A 292 30.30 16.44 23.43
CA LEU A 292 31.69 16.12 23.72
C LEU A 292 32.62 17.22 23.19
N GLN A 293 33.31 17.89 24.11
CA GLN A 293 34.29 18.93 23.87
C GLN A 293 35.70 18.38 24.07
N VAL A 294 36.50 18.38 23.01
CA VAL A 294 37.93 18.08 23.11
C VAL A 294 38.69 19.36 23.46
N LEU A 295 39.65 19.27 24.37
CA LEU A 295 40.65 20.31 24.59
C LEU A 295 42.06 19.72 24.63
N SER A 296 43.04 20.55 24.29
CA SER A 296 44.46 20.25 24.45
C SER A 296 45.04 21.14 25.55
N ARG A 297 45.73 20.54 26.51
CA ARG A 297 46.28 21.20 27.70
C ARG A 297 47.80 21.05 27.76
N TYR A 298 48.53 22.15 27.79
CA TYR A 298 49.93 22.16 28.25
C TYR A 298 49.99 22.57 29.72
N THR A 299 50.80 21.88 30.52
CA THR A 299 50.83 22.03 31.99
C THR A 299 52.19 21.66 32.59
N SER A 300 52.58 22.32 33.68
CA SER A 300 53.78 21.98 34.42
C SER A 300 53.56 20.85 35.43
N SER A 301 52.32 20.59 35.87
CA SER A 301 52.02 19.55 36.85
C SER A 301 51.84 18.18 36.18
N ALA A 302 52.42 17.14 36.77
CA ALA A 302 52.38 15.76 36.24
C ALA A 302 50.99 15.10 36.36
N ASP A 303 50.07 15.73 37.08
CA ASP A 303 48.65 15.36 37.11
C ASP A 303 47.82 16.17 36.11
N GLY A 304 48.35 17.24 35.52
CA GLY A 304 47.69 18.12 34.55
C GLY A 304 46.55 19.00 35.07
N ASN A 305 46.46 19.24 36.38
CA ASN A 305 45.37 20.01 37.00
C ASN A 305 45.75 21.42 37.47
N SER A 306 47.01 21.86 37.30
CA SER A 306 47.45 23.22 37.70
C SER A 306 48.43 23.82 36.69
N ASP A 307 48.61 25.15 36.76
CA ASP A 307 49.55 25.93 35.93
C ASP A 307 49.55 25.50 34.46
N PHE A 308 48.39 25.70 33.81
CA PHE A 308 48.09 25.17 32.49
C PHE A 308 47.63 26.24 31.48
N ILE A 309 47.85 25.95 30.21
CA ILE A 309 47.28 26.68 29.07
C ILE A 309 46.47 25.69 28.22
N ASP A 310 45.21 26.04 27.98
CA ASP A 310 44.24 25.21 27.27
C ASP A 310 43.91 25.79 25.90
N TYR A 311 43.80 24.91 24.91
CA TYR A 311 43.17 25.19 23.62
C TYR A 311 41.93 24.32 23.48
N TYR A 312 40.76 24.95 23.41
CA TYR A 312 39.48 24.27 23.19
C TYR A 312 39.22 24.18 21.69
N PHE A 313 39.03 22.97 21.17
CA PHE A 313 38.67 22.76 19.77
C PHE A 313 37.16 23.03 19.55
N ALA A 314 36.65 22.81 18.34
CA ALA A 314 35.20 22.66 18.18
C ALA A 314 34.71 21.37 18.87
N PRO A 315 33.49 21.33 19.44
CA PRO A 315 32.88 20.08 19.91
C PRO A 315 32.82 19.03 18.79
N ILE A 316 33.13 17.77 19.10
CA ILE A 316 33.06 16.66 18.13
C ILE A 316 31.63 16.14 17.97
N THR A 317 30.79 16.34 18.99
CA THR A 317 29.34 16.10 18.99
C THR A 317 28.63 17.33 19.54
N THR A 318 27.37 17.54 19.12
CA THR A 318 26.61 18.77 19.40
C THR A 318 25.63 18.65 20.57
N GLY A 319 25.42 17.46 21.14
CA GLY A 319 24.36 17.18 22.11
C GLY A 319 22.93 17.19 21.54
N ASN A 320 22.73 17.69 20.31
CA ASN A 320 21.45 17.67 19.61
C ASN A 320 21.25 16.31 18.93
N PHE A 321 20.82 15.31 19.69
CA PHE A 321 20.62 13.96 19.18
C PHE A 321 19.32 13.82 18.35
N SER A 322 19.45 13.79 17.03
CA SER A 322 18.42 13.25 16.14
C SER A 322 18.64 11.75 15.91
N ASN A 323 17.56 10.97 15.99
CA ASN A 323 17.52 9.57 15.58
C ASN A 323 16.18 9.30 14.89
N GLN A 324 16.20 9.20 13.56
CA GLN A 324 15.01 9.09 12.73
C GLN A 324 15.18 7.97 11.72
N GLY A 325 14.09 7.29 11.37
CA GLY A 325 14.14 6.23 10.36
C GLY A 325 12.77 5.87 9.82
N SER A 326 12.78 5.07 8.76
CA SER A 326 11.60 4.42 8.20
C SER A 326 11.98 3.14 7.48
N ILE A 327 11.04 2.20 7.38
CA ILE A 327 11.13 1.09 6.42
C ILE A 327 10.18 1.42 5.27
N ASP A 328 10.73 1.52 4.07
CA ASP A 328 9.99 1.87 2.85
C ASP A 328 9.35 0.62 2.21
N SER A 329 9.94 -0.57 2.37
CA SER A 329 9.36 -1.82 1.88
C SER A 329 9.76 -3.06 2.68
N TRP A 330 8.86 -4.05 2.68
CA TRP A 330 9.08 -5.41 3.19
C TRP A 330 8.60 -6.40 2.12
N ASP A 331 9.53 -7.04 1.41
CA ASP A 331 9.25 -8.13 0.48
C ASP A 331 9.59 -9.48 1.14
N LEU A 332 8.59 -10.35 1.17
CA LEU A 332 8.59 -11.71 1.73
C LEU A 332 8.35 -12.78 0.65
N SER A 333 8.11 -12.36 -0.60
CA SER A 333 7.57 -13.20 -1.68
C SER A 333 8.46 -14.38 -2.08
N SER A 334 9.76 -14.31 -1.79
CA SER A 334 10.78 -15.29 -2.20
C SER A 334 11.24 -16.23 -1.08
N GLY A 335 10.52 -16.28 0.05
CA GLY A 335 10.94 -17.04 1.24
C GLY A 335 12.11 -16.40 2.00
N ARG A 336 12.42 -15.14 1.68
CA ARG A 336 13.45 -14.30 2.32
C ARG A 336 12.80 -12.98 2.72
N VAL A 337 13.29 -12.35 3.79
CA VAL A 337 12.95 -10.95 4.09
C VAL A 337 13.93 -10.07 3.33
N VAL A 338 13.41 -9.28 2.39
CA VAL A 338 14.14 -8.17 1.76
C VAL A 338 13.47 -6.88 2.23
N VAL A 339 14.28 -5.97 2.78
CA VAL A 339 13.78 -4.70 3.33
C VAL A 339 14.58 -3.55 2.77
N THR A 340 13.89 -2.44 2.49
CA THR A 340 14.53 -1.16 2.13
C THR A 340 14.03 -0.08 3.06
N GLY A 341 14.88 0.88 3.39
CA GLY A 341 14.50 1.94 4.31
C GLY A 341 15.60 2.99 4.44
N TRP A 342 15.53 3.76 5.52
CA TRP A 342 16.56 4.70 5.91
C TRP A 342 16.62 4.87 7.43
N HIS A 343 17.79 5.19 7.94
CA HIS A 343 18.05 5.48 9.36
C HIS A 343 19.10 6.60 9.44
N ALA A 344 18.66 7.81 9.78
CA ALA A 344 19.49 9.01 9.87
C ALA A 344 19.64 9.42 11.34
N ASN A 345 20.87 9.47 11.84
CA ASN A 345 21.16 9.93 13.19
C ASN A 345 22.52 10.66 13.24
N ASP A 346 22.70 11.58 14.19
CA ASP A 346 23.87 12.46 14.24
C ASP A 346 25.18 11.78 14.67
N VAL A 347 25.09 10.62 15.32
CA VAL A 347 26.27 9.92 15.88
C VAL A 347 26.83 8.84 14.94
N SER A 348 26.09 8.48 13.89
CA SER A 348 26.52 7.51 12.86
C SER A 348 27.84 7.85 12.15
N GLN A 349 28.33 9.09 12.25
CA GLN A 349 29.69 9.49 11.84
C GLN A 349 30.83 8.88 12.72
N PHE A 350 30.47 8.24 13.83
CA PHE A 350 31.34 7.53 14.77
C PHE A 350 30.98 6.04 14.90
N GLU A 351 29.90 5.59 14.25
CA GLU A 351 29.34 4.25 14.39
C GLU A 351 29.31 3.54 13.02
N ASP A 352 30.50 3.39 12.43
CA ASP A 352 30.72 3.03 11.01
C ASP A 352 30.14 1.67 10.57
N ASN A 353 29.59 0.85 11.47
CA ASN A 353 29.03 -0.46 11.18
C ASN A 353 27.49 -0.43 11.23
N HIS A 354 26.84 -0.67 10.09
CA HIS A 354 25.38 -0.63 9.97
C HIS A 354 24.81 -2.06 9.84
N PHE A 355 24.06 -2.49 10.85
CA PHE A 355 23.39 -3.78 10.91
C PHE A 355 21.88 -3.63 10.76
N LEU A 356 21.25 -4.64 10.18
CA LEU A 356 19.81 -4.83 10.16
C LEU A 356 19.51 -6.14 10.90
N ILE A 357 18.68 -6.06 11.92
CA ILE A 357 18.31 -7.19 12.78
C ILE A 357 16.82 -7.46 12.59
N LEU A 358 16.48 -8.70 12.25
CA LEU A 358 15.10 -9.18 12.28
C LEU A 358 14.80 -9.68 13.69
N PHE A 359 13.92 -8.97 14.39
CA PHE A 359 13.55 -9.25 15.78
C PHE A 359 12.12 -9.77 15.84
N ASP A 360 11.90 -10.87 16.59
CA ASP A 360 10.59 -11.43 16.90
C ASP A 360 10.12 -10.86 18.24
N ASN A 361 9.13 -9.97 18.18
CA ASN A 361 8.53 -9.35 19.35
C ASN A 361 7.66 -10.33 20.15
N THR A 362 7.17 -11.42 19.53
CA THR A 362 6.36 -12.46 20.19
C THR A 362 7.22 -13.35 21.09
N THR A 363 8.43 -13.71 20.64
CA THR A 363 9.40 -14.48 21.45
C THR A 363 10.42 -13.60 22.19
N ASN A 364 10.42 -12.29 21.94
CA ASN A 364 11.40 -11.32 22.43
C ASN A 364 12.86 -11.74 22.11
N SER A 365 13.09 -12.15 20.85
CA SER A 365 14.37 -12.73 20.43
C SER A 365 14.83 -12.26 19.04
N GLN A 366 16.13 -12.23 18.82
CA GLN A 366 16.72 -12.00 17.50
C GLN A 366 16.58 -13.27 16.64
N VAL A 367 15.94 -13.14 15.47
CA VAL A 367 15.79 -14.22 14.48
C VAL A 367 17.01 -14.30 13.58
N ALA A 368 17.44 -13.15 13.06
CA ALA A 368 18.53 -13.05 12.09
C ALA A 368 19.17 -11.64 12.12
N VAL A 369 20.41 -11.55 11.65
CA VAL A 369 21.13 -10.29 11.44
C VAL A 369 21.80 -10.31 10.06
N THR A 370 21.89 -9.15 9.42
CA THR A 370 22.57 -8.96 8.14
C THR A 370 23.19 -7.55 8.11
N ASN A 371 24.26 -7.35 7.34
CA ASN A 371 24.84 -6.01 7.19
C ASN A 371 23.97 -5.20 6.22
N ALA A 372 23.72 -3.93 6.57
CA ALA A 372 23.02 -3.00 5.70
C ALA A 372 23.86 -2.72 4.45
N LYS A 373 23.23 -2.77 3.28
CA LYS A 373 23.84 -2.21 2.05
C LYS A 373 23.39 -0.76 1.91
N GLN A 374 24.33 0.16 2.09
CA GLN A 374 24.06 1.61 2.04
C GLN A 374 23.49 2.05 0.68
N VAL A 375 22.54 2.98 0.72
CA VAL A 375 21.85 3.58 -0.43
C VAL A 375 21.75 5.09 -0.23
N THR A 376 22.07 5.88 -1.25
CA THR A 376 22.00 7.35 -1.20
C THR A 376 20.55 7.85 -1.16
N ARG A 377 20.25 8.80 -0.28
CA ARG A 377 18.93 9.39 -0.03
C ARG A 377 18.97 10.92 0.04
N GLU A 378 18.95 11.55 -1.14
CA GLU A 378 18.91 13.02 -1.27
C GLU A 378 17.61 13.64 -0.71
N ASP A 379 16.52 12.87 -0.70
CA ASP A 379 15.25 13.25 -0.07
C ASP A 379 15.37 13.32 1.46
N VAL A 380 16.02 12.34 2.09
CA VAL A 380 16.28 12.32 3.53
C VAL A 380 17.29 13.42 3.90
N ALA A 381 18.33 13.65 3.09
CA ALA A 381 19.25 14.78 3.28
C ALA A 381 18.56 16.15 3.27
N ARG A 382 17.57 16.36 2.38
CA ARG A 382 16.77 17.60 2.35
C ARG A 382 15.81 17.72 3.53
N ALA A 383 15.28 16.62 4.04
CA ALA A 383 14.39 16.60 5.20
C ALA A 383 15.16 16.82 6.54
N PHE A 384 16.39 16.34 6.63
CA PHE A 384 17.23 16.40 7.83
C PHE A 384 18.60 17.03 7.53
N PRO A 385 18.67 18.31 7.10
CA PRO A 385 19.92 18.94 6.64
C PRO A 385 21.00 19.10 7.71
N ASN A 386 20.62 19.03 8.99
CA ASN A 386 21.56 19.09 10.12
C ASN A 386 22.25 17.75 10.40
N VAL A 387 21.68 16.63 9.94
CA VAL A 387 22.22 15.29 10.16
C VAL A 387 23.23 14.98 9.05
N LYS A 388 24.53 15.10 9.35
CA LYS A 388 25.63 15.01 8.35
C LYS A 388 25.55 13.76 7.46
N THR A 389 25.10 12.64 8.01
CA THR A 389 25.01 11.34 7.34
C THR A 389 23.68 11.08 6.64
N ALA A 390 22.69 12.00 6.71
CA ALA A 390 21.35 11.79 6.14
C ALA A 390 21.32 11.50 4.63
N LYS A 391 22.33 11.94 3.88
CA LYS A 391 22.49 11.56 2.47
C LYS A 391 22.82 10.08 2.27
N ASN A 392 23.44 9.45 3.27
CA ASN A 392 23.92 8.07 3.26
C ASN A 392 23.10 7.16 4.19
N SER A 393 21.97 7.63 4.73
CA SER A 393 21.14 6.91 5.69
C SER A 393 20.32 5.78 5.09
N GLY A 394 20.18 5.70 3.77
CA GLY A 394 19.38 4.68 3.11
C GLY A 394 20.03 3.31 3.18
N PHE A 395 19.22 2.25 3.20
CA PHE A 395 19.72 0.89 3.23
C PHE A 395 18.84 -0.10 2.46
N THR A 396 19.46 -1.21 2.06
CA THR A 396 18.82 -2.47 1.69
C THR A 396 19.35 -3.61 2.56
N GLY A 397 18.45 -4.43 3.10
CA GLY A 397 18.77 -5.66 3.83
C GLY A 397 18.21 -6.90 3.13
N ASN A 398 18.92 -8.02 3.25
CA ASN A 398 18.43 -9.33 2.82
C ASN A 398 18.75 -10.37 3.90
N PHE A 399 17.71 -11.00 4.44
CA PHE A 399 17.82 -12.09 5.41
C PHE A 399 17.50 -13.41 4.70
N SER A 400 18.49 -14.30 4.66
CA SER A 400 18.29 -15.67 4.20
C SER A 400 17.74 -16.51 5.36
N LEU A 401 16.44 -16.80 5.32
CA LEU A 401 15.73 -17.46 6.41
C LEU A 401 15.57 -18.95 6.10
N GLN A 402 16.05 -19.83 6.99
CA GLN A 402 15.84 -21.28 6.89
C GLN A 402 14.48 -21.65 7.52
N ASN A 403 13.38 -21.12 6.96
CA ASN A 403 12.02 -21.23 7.52
C ASN A 403 11.90 -20.73 8.97
N ALA A 404 12.64 -19.67 9.33
CA ALA A 404 12.67 -19.12 10.69
C ALA A 404 11.50 -18.16 11.02
N LEU A 405 10.54 -17.97 10.11
CA LEU A 405 9.32 -17.19 10.35
C LEU A 405 8.17 -18.11 10.73
N VAL A 406 7.42 -17.70 11.74
CA VAL A 406 6.28 -18.44 12.29
C VAL A 406 5.01 -17.63 12.06
N GLY A 407 3.97 -18.28 11.55
CA GLY A 407 2.67 -17.64 11.38
C GLY A 407 2.07 -17.18 12.71
N GLY A 408 1.47 -16.00 12.72
CA GLY A 408 0.92 -15.33 13.90
C GLY A 408 1.93 -14.53 14.73
N HIS A 409 3.24 -14.63 14.48
CA HIS A 409 4.26 -13.86 15.20
C HIS A 409 4.36 -12.41 14.69
N SER A 410 4.88 -11.53 15.55
CA SER A 410 5.04 -10.10 15.32
C SER A 410 6.50 -9.74 15.16
N TYR A 411 6.92 -9.22 14.01
CA TYR A 411 8.34 -8.95 13.70
C TYR A 411 8.63 -7.46 13.50
N SER A 412 9.81 -7.03 13.93
CA SER A 412 10.35 -5.69 13.66
C SER A 412 11.71 -5.78 13.00
N ILE A 413 12.06 -4.78 12.19
CA ILE A 413 13.44 -4.54 11.77
C ILE A 413 14.04 -3.53 12.73
N VAL A 414 15.15 -3.89 13.36
CA VAL A 414 16.01 -2.95 14.07
C VAL A 414 17.13 -2.56 13.12
N SER A 415 17.22 -1.28 12.78
CA SER A 415 18.36 -0.69 12.09
C SER A 415 19.32 -0.16 13.14
N ARG A 416 20.54 -0.67 13.16
CA ARG A 416 21.54 -0.36 14.18
C ARG A 416 22.82 0.16 13.54
N TYR A 417 23.25 1.35 13.95
CA TYR A 417 24.64 1.78 13.76
C TYR A 417 25.45 1.37 15.01
N SER A 418 26.71 0.95 14.84
CA SER A 418 27.57 0.54 15.96
C SER A 418 29.07 0.84 15.75
N THR A 419 29.77 1.10 16.85
CA THR A 419 31.25 1.17 16.91
C THR A 419 31.93 -0.20 16.79
N SER A 420 31.18 -1.31 16.85
CA SER A 420 31.68 -2.69 16.75
C SER A 420 31.28 -3.34 15.43
N ASP A 421 32.24 -4.00 14.78
CA ASP A 421 32.07 -4.76 13.54
C ASP A 421 31.61 -6.21 13.78
N LYS A 422 31.44 -6.62 15.05
CA LYS A 422 31.20 -8.02 15.45
C LYS A 422 29.72 -8.31 15.73
N GLY A 423 29.30 -9.51 15.36
CA GLY A 423 27.99 -10.07 15.70
C GLY A 423 26.84 -9.24 15.12
N ASN A 424 26.12 -8.53 15.99
CA ASN A 424 25.06 -7.59 15.63
C ASN A 424 25.39 -6.14 16.09
N GLY A 425 26.67 -5.82 16.28
CA GLY A 425 27.13 -4.54 16.82
C GLY A 425 26.86 -4.34 18.33
N GLY A 426 26.29 -5.33 19.04
CA GLY A 426 25.92 -5.20 20.45
C GLY A 426 27.09 -5.05 21.44
N ASP A 427 28.30 -5.42 21.03
CA ASP A 427 29.53 -5.26 21.83
C ASP A 427 30.11 -3.82 21.78
N GLY A 428 29.54 -2.94 20.95
CA GLY A 428 29.96 -1.55 20.79
C GLY A 428 29.03 -0.56 21.52
N LYS A 429 29.30 0.74 21.34
CA LYS A 429 28.25 1.76 21.46
C LYS A 429 27.41 1.71 20.20
N TYR A 430 26.09 1.87 20.31
CA TYR A 430 25.18 1.74 19.19
C TYR A 430 23.92 2.58 19.35
N VAL A 431 23.33 2.97 18.21
CA VAL A 431 22.01 3.59 18.12
C VAL A 431 21.08 2.74 17.29
N ASP A 432 19.91 2.45 17.85
CA ASP A 432 18.84 1.69 17.22
C ASP A 432 17.71 2.59 16.69
N PHE A 433 17.22 2.27 15.50
CA PHE A 433 15.89 2.62 15.04
C PHE A 433 15.05 1.33 14.94
N TRP A 434 13.90 1.30 15.61
CA TRP A 434 12.96 0.19 15.59
C TRP A 434 11.82 0.49 14.63
N SER A 435 11.59 -0.37 13.64
CA SER A 435 10.41 -0.28 12.79
C SER A 435 9.13 -0.51 13.59
N ALA A 436 8.00 -0.02 13.06
CA ALA A 436 6.70 -0.52 13.48
C ALA A 436 6.64 -2.06 13.32
N PRO A 437 6.00 -2.79 14.25
CA PRO A 437 5.90 -4.24 14.19
C PRO A 437 4.92 -4.68 13.10
N LYS A 438 5.26 -5.77 12.40
CA LYS A 438 4.43 -6.43 11.39
C LYS A 438 4.06 -7.84 11.87
N VAL A 439 2.76 -8.10 12.01
CA VAL A 439 2.22 -9.44 12.29
C VAL A 439 2.10 -10.23 10.99
N LEU A 440 2.56 -11.48 10.99
CA LEU A 440 2.48 -12.39 9.85
C LEU A 440 1.25 -13.31 9.98
N ASN A 441 0.07 -12.81 9.65
CA ASN A 441 -1.21 -13.52 9.80
C ASN A 441 -2.13 -13.43 8.57
N GLN A 442 -1.56 -13.18 7.38
CA GLN A 442 -2.33 -12.99 6.16
C GLN A 442 -2.40 -14.28 5.33
N HIS A 443 -3.56 -14.52 4.73
CA HIS A 443 -3.76 -15.58 3.74
C HIS A 443 -4.68 -15.13 2.61
N HIS A 444 -4.49 -15.69 1.40
CA HIS A 444 -5.37 -15.47 0.25
C HIS A 444 -5.26 -16.63 -0.73
N TYR A 445 -6.32 -16.88 -1.49
CA TYR A 445 -6.33 -17.85 -2.58
C TYR A 445 -7.19 -17.36 -3.76
N TYR A 446 -7.03 -18.02 -4.90
CA TYR A 446 -7.98 -17.95 -6.01
C TYR A 446 -7.98 -19.27 -6.79
N ILE A 447 -9.12 -19.65 -7.35
CA ILE A 447 -9.27 -20.80 -8.25
C ILE A 447 -9.34 -20.27 -9.67
N ASP A 448 -8.28 -20.50 -10.46
CA ASP A 448 -8.19 -20.07 -11.86
C ASP A 448 -9.11 -20.92 -12.78
N ASN A 449 -9.24 -22.22 -12.49
CA ASN A 449 -10.11 -23.14 -13.24
C ASN A 449 -10.45 -24.38 -12.41
N GLN A 450 -11.63 -24.96 -12.63
CA GLN A 450 -12.09 -26.20 -12.02
C GLN A 450 -12.99 -27.00 -12.97
N LYS A 451 -12.62 -28.24 -13.27
CA LYS A 451 -13.36 -29.17 -14.13
C LYS A 451 -13.46 -30.56 -13.52
N MET A 452 -14.67 -31.04 -13.30
CA MET A 452 -14.91 -32.42 -12.88
C MET A 452 -14.76 -33.36 -14.07
N THR A 453 -13.98 -34.42 -13.88
CA THR A 453 -13.70 -35.46 -14.86
C THR A 453 -14.11 -36.83 -14.29
N LYS A 454 -14.10 -37.87 -15.12
CA LYS A 454 -14.38 -39.25 -14.65
C LYS A 454 -13.35 -39.77 -13.63
N GLU A 455 -12.16 -39.18 -13.58
CA GLU A 455 -11.06 -39.57 -12.68
C GLU A 455 -10.99 -38.71 -11.40
N GLY A 456 -11.77 -37.62 -11.35
CA GLY A 456 -11.80 -36.66 -10.26
C GLY A 456 -11.79 -35.20 -10.71
N LEU A 457 -11.50 -34.29 -9.78
CA LEU A 457 -11.56 -32.85 -10.01
C LEU A 457 -10.22 -32.31 -10.51
N GLN A 458 -10.15 -31.90 -11.78
CA GLN A 458 -9.04 -31.10 -12.30
C GLN A 458 -9.19 -29.66 -11.80
N ILE A 459 -8.21 -29.13 -11.10
CA ILE A 459 -8.27 -27.79 -10.52
C ILE A 459 -6.91 -27.09 -10.55
N SER A 460 -6.94 -25.80 -10.88
CA SER A 460 -5.78 -24.91 -10.86
C SER A 460 -6.12 -23.59 -10.19
N GLY A 461 -5.12 -22.98 -9.57
CA GLY A 461 -5.28 -21.76 -8.81
C GLY A 461 -3.97 -21.31 -8.17
N TRP A 462 -4.09 -20.51 -7.12
CA TRP A 462 -2.98 -20.19 -6.23
C TRP A 462 -3.47 -20.04 -4.79
N MET A 463 -2.57 -20.26 -3.84
CA MET A 463 -2.78 -20.03 -2.40
C MET A 463 -1.51 -19.46 -1.77
N VAL A 464 -1.68 -18.45 -0.92
CA VAL A 464 -0.63 -17.84 -0.10
C VAL A 464 -1.06 -17.83 1.35
N SER A 465 -0.10 -17.96 2.25
CA SER A 465 -0.31 -17.82 3.69
C SER A 465 1.01 -17.52 4.38
N ASP A 466 0.99 -16.58 5.32
CA ASP A 466 2.11 -16.33 6.22
C ASP A 466 2.45 -17.56 7.09
N TYR A 467 1.46 -18.43 7.34
CA TYR A 467 1.67 -19.70 8.05
C TYR A 467 2.48 -20.70 7.24
N SER A 468 2.63 -20.54 5.91
CA SER A 468 3.41 -21.47 5.08
C SER A 468 4.91 -21.53 5.39
N GLY A 469 5.42 -20.62 6.25
CA GLY A 469 6.77 -20.70 6.81
C GLY A 469 6.94 -21.82 7.85
N SER A 470 6.01 -21.93 8.80
CA SER A 470 5.98 -23.00 9.80
C SER A 470 5.25 -24.25 9.31
N ASP A 471 4.20 -24.06 8.51
CA ASP A 471 3.23 -25.07 8.10
C ASP A 471 3.42 -25.39 6.60
N SER A 472 4.65 -25.79 6.25
CA SER A 472 5.16 -25.82 4.87
C SER A 472 4.52 -26.85 3.91
N HIS A 473 3.51 -27.61 4.35
CA HIS A 473 2.87 -28.66 3.55
C HIS A 473 1.48 -28.23 3.05
N PRO A 474 1.35 -27.82 1.79
CA PRO A 474 0.06 -27.45 1.20
C PRO A 474 -0.75 -28.70 0.82
N TYR A 475 -2.06 -28.67 1.07
CA TYR A 475 -3.02 -29.70 0.74
C TYR A 475 -4.26 -29.09 0.09
N ILE A 476 -4.89 -29.86 -0.79
CA ILE A 476 -6.26 -29.66 -1.23
C ILE A 476 -7.13 -30.78 -0.65
N ILE A 477 -8.26 -30.41 -0.07
CA ILE A 477 -9.23 -31.33 0.55
C ILE A 477 -10.59 -31.09 -0.11
N VAL A 478 -11.27 -32.16 -0.51
CA VAL A 478 -12.61 -32.09 -1.11
C VAL A 478 -13.63 -32.70 -0.15
N LEU A 479 -14.65 -31.92 0.16
CA LEU A 479 -15.76 -32.28 1.04
C LEU A 479 -17.05 -32.47 0.23
N ASN A 480 -17.92 -33.38 0.68
CA ASN A 480 -19.31 -33.51 0.28
C ASN A 480 -20.18 -33.13 1.49
N GLY A 481 -20.81 -31.96 1.45
CA GLY A 481 -21.28 -31.29 2.67
C GLY A 481 -20.12 -31.10 3.65
N ASN A 482 -20.29 -31.55 4.89
CA ASN A 482 -19.24 -31.48 5.91
C ASN A 482 -18.34 -32.74 5.97
N ARG A 483 -18.54 -33.72 5.09
CA ARG A 483 -17.78 -34.98 5.09
C ARG A 483 -16.64 -34.91 4.09
N GLU A 484 -15.42 -35.17 4.55
CA GLU A 484 -14.29 -35.34 3.64
C GLU A 484 -14.42 -36.59 2.75
N ILE A 485 -14.10 -36.41 1.47
CA ILE A 485 -14.09 -37.45 0.43
C ILE A 485 -12.66 -37.82 0.05
N THR A 486 -11.79 -36.83 -0.11
CA THR A 486 -10.38 -37.04 -0.48
C THR A 486 -9.52 -35.85 -0.05
N ARG A 487 -8.23 -36.10 0.12
CA ARG A 487 -7.18 -35.10 0.33
C ARG A 487 -5.97 -35.42 -0.51
N GLN A 488 -5.27 -34.39 -0.99
CA GLN A 488 -4.08 -34.53 -1.80
C GLN A 488 -3.07 -33.45 -1.44
N GLN A 489 -1.82 -33.82 -1.21
CA GLN A 489 -0.74 -32.85 -1.01
C GLN A 489 -0.43 -32.16 -2.35
N LEU A 490 -0.22 -30.85 -2.32
CA LEU A 490 0.06 -30.04 -3.50
C LEU A 490 1.57 -29.88 -3.71
N THR A 491 1.98 -29.80 -4.97
CA THR A 491 3.28 -29.25 -5.36
C THR A 491 3.05 -27.85 -5.91
N LEU A 492 3.61 -26.83 -5.26
CA LEU A 492 3.42 -25.44 -5.67
C LEU A 492 4.43 -24.97 -6.72
N ASN A 493 3.96 -24.11 -7.61
CA ASN A 493 4.63 -23.57 -8.77
C ASN A 493 4.77 -22.05 -8.67
N ASP A 494 5.65 -21.48 -9.48
CA ASP A 494 5.97 -20.05 -9.42
C ASP A 494 4.85 -19.20 -10.05
N ARG A 495 4.41 -18.16 -9.33
CA ARG A 495 3.42 -17.14 -9.73
C ARG A 495 3.98 -15.72 -9.47
N PRO A 496 4.78 -15.16 -10.41
CA PRO A 496 5.34 -13.81 -10.27
C PRO A 496 4.28 -12.70 -10.23
N ASP A 497 3.11 -12.96 -10.82
CA ASP A 497 1.92 -12.11 -10.75
C ASP A 497 1.35 -12.03 -9.32
N VAL A 498 1.23 -13.16 -8.64
CA VAL A 498 0.80 -13.22 -7.22
C VAL A 498 1.85 -12.58 -6.32
N ALA A 499 3.15 -12.86 -6.55
CA ALA A 499 4.25 -12.23 -5.81
C ALA A 499 4.25 -10.69 -5.90
N LYS A 500 3.86 -10.12 -7.04
CA LYS A 500 3.82 -8.67 -7.25
C LYS A 500 2.70 -7.99 -6.45
N VAL A 501 1.56 -8.66 -6.27
CA VAL A 501 0.40 -8.14 -5.52
C VAL A 501 0.54 -8.41 -4.02
N TYR A 502 1.02 -9.60 -3.67
CA TYR A 502 1.13 -10.10 -2.30
C TYR A 502 2.59 -10.22 -1.86
N SER A 503 3.44 -9.25 -2.22
CA SER A 503 4.86 -9.25 -1.81
C SER A 503 5.04 -9.23 -0.30
N GLY A 504 4.05 -8.71 0.42
CA GLY A 504 4.00 -8.69 1.88
C GLY A 504 3.62 -10.00 2.57
N ILE A 505 3.37 -11.11 1.84
CA ILE A 505 3.02 -12.43 2.41
C ILE A 505 4.17 -13.42 2.17
N TYR A 506 4.47 -14.26 3.15
CA TYR A 506 5.57 -15.23 3.06
C TYR A 506 5.45 -16.14 1.83
N ASN A 507 6.56 -16.21 1.08
CA ASN A 507 6.77 -17.10 -0.06
C ASN A 507 5.66 -17.01 -1.14
N SER A 508 4.99 -15.86 -1.28
CA SER A 508 3.85 -15.67 -2.20
C SER A 508 4.17 -15.91 -3.68
N LYS A 509 5.44 -15.94 -4.07
CA LYS A 509 5.88 -16.40 -5.40
C LYS A 509 5.65 -17.89 -5.61
N LYS A 510 5.73 -18.74 -4.59
CA LYS A 510 5.64 -20.20 -4.70
C LYS A 510 4.25 -20.71 -4.32
N SER A 511 3.23 -20.17 -5.00
CA SER A 511 1.82 -20.24 -4.58
C SER A 511 0.88 -20.93 -5.56
N GLY A 512 1.27 -21.08 -6.84
CA GLY A 512 0.38 -21.63 -7.87
C GLY A 512 0.26 -23.15 -7.80
N PHE A 513 -0.89 -23.71 -8.14
CA PHE A 513 -1.07 -25.15 -8.29
C PHE A 513 -1.91 -25.48 -9.53
N ASN A 514 -1.71 -26.68 -10.07
CA ASN A 514 -2.54 -27.27 -11.12
C ASN A 514 -2.48 -28.78 -10.95
N THR A 515 -3.61 -29.43 -10.63
CA THR A 515 -3.61 -30.84 -10.24
C THR A 515 -4.95 -31.51 -10.53
N LEU A 516 -4.92 -32.83 -10.74
CA LEU A 516 -6.09 -33.69 -10.72
C LEU A 516 -6.23 -34.27 -9.30
N VAL A 517 -7.28 -33.87 -8.59
CA VAL A 517 -7.64 -34.44 -7.28
C VAL A 517 -8.49 -35.69 -7.52
N LYS A 518 -7.90 -36.86 -7.31
CA LYS A 518 -8.57 -38.14 -7.59
C LYS A 518 -9.72 -38.40 -6.62
N LEU A 519 -10.91 -38.58 -7.18
CA LEU A 519 -12.16 -38.94 -6.50
C LEU A 519 -13.15 -39.54 -7.49
N ASP A 520 -14.08 -40.36 -6.99
CA ASP A 520 -15.26 -40.78 -7.76
C ASP A 520 -16.32 -39.66 -7.69
N PRO A 521 -16.69 -39.02 -8.83
CA PRO A 521 -17.66 -37.94 -8.83
C PRO A 521 -19.02 -38.33 -8.24
N THR A 522 -19.43 -39.60 -8.36
CA THR A 522 -20.74 -40.06 -7.86
C THR A 522 -20.86 -40.00 -6.33
N THR A 523 -19.72 -39.92 -5.62
CA THR A 523 -19.68 -39.70 -4.17
C THR A 523 -20.03 -38.26 -3.75
N ILE A 524 -20.03 -37.30 -4.68
CA ILE A 524 -20.35 -35.89 -4.46
C ILE A 524 -21.85 -35.67 -4.70
N THR A 525 -22.66 -35.98 -3.69
CA THR A 525 -24.13 -35.95 -3.77
C THR A 525 -24.77 -34.66 -3.22
N GLN A 526 -24.14 -34.01 -2.25
CA GLN A 526 -24.53 -32.69 -1.73
C GLN A 526 -23.58 -31.62 -2.30
N ASN A 527 -23.65 -30.39 -1.78
CA ASN A 527 -22.70 -29.35 -2.16
C ASN A 527 -21.26 -29.78 -1.86
N MET A 528 -20.41 -29.71 -2.88
CA MET A 528 -18.97 -29.87 -2.77
C MET A 528 -18.36 -28.62 -2.16
N GLN A 529 -17.39 -28.77 -1.27
CA GLN A 529 -16.55 -27.66 -0.81
C GLN A 529 -15.08 -28.07 -0.88
N ILE A 530 -14.21 -27.11 -1.20
CA ILE A 530 -12.78 -27.32 -1.31
C ILE A 530 -12.10 -26.53 -0.20
N VAL A 531 -11.17 -27.17 0.50
CA VAL A 531 -10.31 -26.51 1.49
C VAL A 531 -8.89 -26.55 0.96
N LEU A 532 -8.27 -25.37 0.89
CA LEU A 532 -6.85 -25.20 0.62
C LEU A 532 -6.17 -25.01 1.97
N ARG A 533 -5.36 -25.99 2.38
CA ARG A 533 -4.73 -26.05 3.71
C ARG A 533 -3.22 -25.88 3.60
N PHE A 534 -2.61 -25.05 4.43
CA PHE A 534 -1.20 -25.23 4.83
C PHE A 534 -1.15 -26.03 6.14
N SER A 535 -0.22 -26.96 6.29
CA SER A 535 -0.10 -27.81 7.49
C SER A 535 1.35 -28.05 7.93
N SER A 536 1.57 -28.16 9.24
CA SER A 536 2.86 -28.61 9.81
C SER A 536 3.10 -30.11 9.69
N ASP A 537 2.07 -30.91 9.41
CA ASP A 537 2.19 -32.36 9.19
C ASP A 537 2.19 -32.67 7.68
N GLY A 538 3.35 -33.05 7.15
CA GLY A 538 3.51 -33.45 5.75
C GLY A 538 3.11 -34.90 5.43
N SER A 539 2.66 -35.68 6.42
CA SER A 539 2.23 -37.07 6.23
C SER A 539 0.72 -37.22 6.05
N LYS A 540 -0.09 -36.52 6.87
CA LYS A 540 -1.56 -36.56 6.78
C LYS A 540 -2.19 -35.19 6.56
N GLY A 541 -1.52 -34.09 6.93
CA GLY A 541 -2.09 -32.74 6.90
C GLY A 541 -3.01 -32.43 8.09
N GLU A 542 -2.81 -33.09 9.24
CA GLU A 542 -3.61 -32.88 10.48
C GLU A 542 -2.79 -32.30 11.65
N GLY A 543 -1.70 -31.59 11.34
CA GLY A 543 -0.93 -30.83 12.33
C GLY A 543 -1.59 -29.49 12.68
N ASN A 544 -0.76 -28.50 13.02
CA ASN A 544 -1.18 -27.10 12.91
C ASN A 544 -1.59 -26.83 11.47
N LYS A 545 -2.58 -25.96 11.28
CA LYS A 545 -3.18 -25.73 9.97
C LYS A 545 -3.76 -24.34 9.80
N ASP A 546 -3.58 -23.82 8.59
CA ASP A 546 -4.27 -22.65 8.06
C ASP A 546 -5.20 -23.10 6.93
N ASP A 547 -6.52 -23.07 7.20
CA ASP A 547 -7.57 -23.58 6.30
C ASP A 547 -8.27 -22.44 5.56
N GLN A 548 -8.15 -22.42 4.23
CA GLN A 548 -8.78 -21.46 3.35
C GLN A 548 -9.94 -22.12 2.59
N TRP A 549 -11.17 -21.65 2.82
CA TRP A 549 -12.40 -22.30 2.40
C TRP A 549 -12.95 -21.69 1.11
N THR A 550 -13.20 -22.51 0.08
CA THR A 550 -13.93 -22.08 -1.12
C THR A 550 -15.43 -21.90 -0.84
N PRO A 551 -16.16 -21.20 -1.71
CA PRO A 551 -17.62 -21.31 -1.77
C PRO A 551 -18.09 -22.77 -1.92
N ALA A 552 -19.34 -23.01 -1.56
CA ALA A 552 -20.00 -24.30 -1.79
C ALA A 552 -20.45 -24.41 -3.26
N TYR A 553 -20.05 -25.48 -3.92
CA TYR A 553 -20.35 -25.80 -5.32
C TYR A 553 -21.42 -26.90 -5.38
N ALA A 554 -22.55 -26.68 -6.05
CA ALA A 554 -23.60 -27.70 -6.09
C ALA A 554 -23.19 -28.93 -6.92
N SER A 555 -23.62 -30.12 -6.49
CA SER A 555 -23.45 -31.40 -7.20
C SER A 555 -24.41 -31.60 -8.38
N ASN A 556 -25.49 -30.81 -8.43
CA ASN A 556 -26.63 -30.96 -9.32
C ASN A 556 -27.19 -29.58 -9.66
N GLN A 557 -27.20 -29.21 -10.95
CA GLN A 557 -27.79 -27.96 -11.44
C GLN A 557 -28.40 -28.18 -12.82
N GLY A 558 -29.33 -27.31 -13.20
CA GLY A 558 -29.91 -27.29 -14.54
C GLY A 558 -30.58 -25.95 -14.83
N ALA A 559 -31.13 -25.84 -16.03
CA ALA A 559 -32.12 -24.83 -16.39
C ALA A 559 -33.00 -25.36 -17.53
N PHE A 560 -34.25 -24.88 -17.58
CA PHE A 560 -35.09 -24.98 -18.78
C PHE A 560 -34.92 -23.68 -19.57
N ASP A 561 -34.12 -23.71 -20.63
CA ASP A 561 -33.83 -22.54 -21.46
C ASP A 561 -35.07 -22.08 -22.25
N GLN A 562 -35.88 -23.05 -22.71
CA GLN A 562 -37.11 -22.78 -23.43
C GLN A 562 -38.17 -23.85 -23.12
N VAL A 563 -39.38 -23.40 -22.83
CA VAL A 563 -40.59 -24.23 -22.81
C VAL A 563 -41.66 -23.50 -23.61
N THR A 564 -42.12 -24.09 -24.72
CA THR A 564 -43.06 -23.43 -25.64
C THR A 564 -44.16 -24.39 -26.04
N VAL A 565 -45.40 -24.03 -25.71
CA VAL A 565 -46.62 -24.74 -26.13
C VAL A 565 -47.16 -24.07 -27.38
N ASN A 566 -47.48 -24.86 -28.41
CA ASN A 566 -48.07 -24.41 -29.67
C ASN A 566 -49.22 -25.35 -30.06
N GLY A 567 -50.42 -24.99 -29.62
CA GLY A 567 -51.61 -25.83 -29.74
C GLY A 567 -51.39 -27.19 -29.06
N SER A 568 -51.51 -28.28 -29.82
CA SER A 568 -51.30 -29.64 -29.33
C SER A 568 -49.85 -30.10 -29.26
N ASN A 569 -48.86 -29.22 -29.47
CA ASN A 569 -47.43 -29.58 -29.43
C ASN A 569 -46.69 -28.79 -28.35
N ILE A 570 -45.61 -29.36 -27.83
CA ILE A 570 -44.65 -28.69 -26.96
C ILE A 570 -43.22 -28.85 -27.48
N TYR A 571 -42.43 -27.79 -27.32
CA TYR A 571 -40.98 -27.79 -27.44
C TYR A 571 -40.37 -27.48 -26.07
N VAL A 572 -39.41 -28.29 -25.63
CA VAL A 572 -38.68 -28.14 -24.37
C VAL A 572 -37.19 -28.26 -24.65
N SER A 573 -36.39 -27.31 -24.19
CA SER A 573 -34.93 -27.41 -24.21
C SER A 573 -34.31 -26.82 -22.96
N GLY A 574 -33.13 -27.31 -22.60
CA GLY A 574 -32.46 -26.94 -21.37
C GLY A 574 -31.10 -27.60 -21.22
N TRP A 575 -30.65 -27.66 -19.98
CA TRP A 575 -29.51 -28.46 -19.54
C TRP A 575 -29.69 -28.96 -18.11
N HIS A 576 -29.09 -30.11 -17.81
CA HIS A 576 -29.07 -30.71 -16.46
C HIS A 576 -27.72 -31.40 -16.24
N ALA A 577 -26.85 -30.75 -15.47
CA ALA A 577 -25.54 -31.27 -15.09
C ALA A 577 -25.62 -31.89 -13.69
N SER A 578 -25.08 -33.09 -13.52
CA SER A 578 -25.00 -33.74 -12.20
C SER A 578 -23.78 -34.66 -12.09
N ASN A 579 -23.10 -34.65 -10.94
CA ASN A 579 -21.95 -35.53 -10.69
C ASN A 579 -22.32 -37.02 -10.72
N VAL A 580 -23.56 -37.33 -10.33
CA VAL A 580 -24.13 -38.69 -10.40
C VAL A 580 -24.64 -39.06 -11.80
N SER A 581 -24.50 -38.21 -12.82
CA SER A 581 -24.74 -38.59 -14.23
C SER A 581 -23.81 -39.71 -14.71
N ALA A 582 -22.65 -39.89 -14.08
CA ALA A 582 -21.66 -40.91 -14.42
C ALA A 582 -22.22 -42.34 -14.46
N SER A 583 -23.23 -42.64 -13.62
CA SER A 583 -23.89 -43.93 -13.51
C SER A 583 -25.34 -43.92 -14.00
N ARG A 584 -25.78 -42.85 -14.68
CA ARG A 584 -27.19 -42.59 -15.01
C ARG A 584 -27.36 -42.19 -16.48
N PRO A 585 -27.38 -43.17 -17.40
CA PRO A 585 -27.37 -42.93 -18.84
C PRO A 585 -28.73 -42.54 -19.44
N TYR A 586 -29.82 -42.60 -18.67
CA TYR A 586 -31.17 -42.29 -19.17
C TYR A 586 -31.65 -40.92 -18.64
N GLN A 587 -32.29 -40.15 -19.53
CA GLN A 587 -32.84 -38.84 -19.20
C GLN A 587 -34.34 -38.78 -19.57
N TRP A 588 -35.15 -38.20 -18.69
CA TRP A 588 -36.61 -38.20 -18.81
C TRP A 588 -37.21 -36.84 -18.44
N LEU A 589 -38.12 -36.33 -19.29
CA LEU A 589 -39.00 -35.22 -18.95
C LEU A 589 -40.31 -35.76 -18.37
N ILE A 590 -40.60 -35.48 -17.10
CA ILE A 590 -41.79 -35.96 -16.38
C ILE A 590 -42.70 -34.77 -16.06
N PHE A 591 -43.98 -34.87 -16.43
CA PHE A 591 -44.95 -33.78 -16.31
C PHE A 591 -45.84 -34.04 -15.10
N LEU A 592 -45.75 -33.17 -14.09
CA LEU A 592 -46.56 -33.22 -12.88
C LEU A 592 -47.70 -32.19 -12.94
N ASP A 593 -48.86 -32.56 -12.39
CA ASP A 593 -49.93 -31.60 -12.08
C ASP A 593 -49.60 -30.75 -10.83
N GLN A 594 -50.50 -29.84 -10.46
CA GLN A 594 -50.32 -28.98 -9.28
C GLN A 594 -50.31 -29.73 -7.92
N ASN A 595 -50.74 -31.00 -7.90
CA ASN A 595 -50.68 -31.86 -6.71
C ASN A 595 -49.41 -32.74 -6.67
N GLY A 596 -48.57 -32.67 -7.71
CA GLY A 596 -47.39 -33.53 -7.88
C GLY A 596 -47.68 -34.90 -8.49
N HIS A 597 -48.89 -35.14 -9.02
CA HIS A 597 -49.23 -36.37 -9.73
C HIS A 597 -48.68 -36.32 -11.16
N GLU A 598 -47.92 -37.35 -11.55
CA GLU A 598 -47.46 -37.53 -12.91
C GLU A 598 -48.61 -37.74 -13.91
N LEU A 599 -48.62 -36.93 -14.97
CA LEU A 599 -49.61 -36.95 -16.05
C LEU A 599 -49.09 -37.63 -17.33
N THR A 600 -47.77 -37.55 -17.57
CA THR A 600 -47.05 -38.20 -18.67
C THR A 600 -45.54 -38.10 -18.44
N ARG A 601 -44.75 -38.95 -19.10
CA ARG A 601 -43.28 -38.86 -19.18
C ARG A 601 -42.79 -39.11 -20.60
N HIS A 602 -41.71 -38.44 -20.99
CA HIS A 602 -41.12 -38.54 -22.32
C HIS A 602 -39.60 -38.69 -22.21
N GLN A 603 -39.04 -39.73 -22.84
CA GLN A 603 -37.60 -39.98 -22.82
C GLN A 603 -36.88 -38.96 -23.70
N VAL A 604 -35.82 -38.35 -23.16
CA VAL A 604 -34.90 -37.54 -23.95
C VAL A 604 -33.95 -38.48 -24.70
N GLN A 605 -33.96 -38.41 -26.02
CA GLN A 605 -33.04 -39.17 -26.88
C GLN A 605 -31.81 -38.33 -27.30
N ASP A 606 -31.97 -37.00 -27.37
CA ASP A 606 -30.87 -36.04 -27.63
C ASP A 606 -30.09 -35.75 -26.34
N VAL A 607 -29.58 -36.81 -25.71
CA VAL A 607 -28.72 -36.75 -24.52
C VAL A 607 -27.29 -36.35 -24.93
N ASN A 608 -26.55 -35.76 -23.98
CA ASN A 608 -25.17 -35.30 -24.17
C ASN A 608 -24.99 -34.12 -25.15
N ARG A 609 -26.01 -33.27 -25.33
CA ARG A 609 -25.91 -32.09 -26.22
C ARG A 609 -24.88 -31.11 -25.67
N ALA A 610 -23.94 -30.68 -26.53
CA ALA A 610 -22.84 -29.81 -26.14
C ALA A 610 -23.31 -28.45 -25.63
N ARG A 611 -22.78 -28.02 -24.47
CA ARG A 611 -23.03 -26.75 -23.78
C ARG A 611 -21.72 -26.16 -23.22
N PRO A 612 -20.83 -25.62 -24.07
CA PRO A 612 -19.56 -25.03 -23.61
C PRO A 612 -19.75 -23.85 -22.65
N ASP A 613 -20.86 -23.12 -22.78
CA ASP A 613 -21.29 -22.07 -21.85
C ASP A 613 -21.53 -22.61 -20.43
N VAL A 614 -22.25 -23.72 -20.31
CA VAL A 614 -22.50 -24.41 -19.04
C VAL A 614 -21.21 -25.04 -18.50
N GLY A 615 -20.41 -25.66 -19.37
CA GLY A 615 -19.10 -26.21 -19.01
C GLY A 615 -18.12 -25.17 -18.45
N ASN A 616 -18.20 -23.91 -18.90
CA ASN A 616 -17.40 -22.81 -18.35
C ASN A 616 -17.98 -22.28 -17.03
N ALA A 617 -19.31 -22.23 -16.87
CA ALA A 617 -19.97 -21.68 -15.68
C ALA A 617 -19.98 -22.66 -14.48
N VAL A 618 -20.20 -23.95 -14.75
CA VAL A 618 -20.34 -25.02 -13.75
C VAL A 618 -19.48 -26.25 -14.05
N GLY A 619 -18.28 -26.02 -14.60
CA GLY A 619 -17.30 -27.06 -14.96
C GLY A 619 -16.97 -28.05 -13.83
N TYR A 620 -17.12 -27.63 -12.56
CA TYR A 620 -17.02 -28.46 -11.36
C TYR A 620 -18.11 -29.55 -11.22
N ILE A 621 -19.08 -29.61 -12.14
CA ILE A 621 -20.06 -30.69 -12.27
C ILE A 621 -19.71 -31.56 -13.48
N LEU A 622 -19.70 -32.88 -13.30
CA LEU A 622 -19.39 -33.85 -14.35
C LEU A 622 -20.34 -33.69 -15.57
N ASN A 623 -19.77 -33.77 -16.77
CA ASN A 623 -20.47 -33.64 -18.06
C ASN A 623 -21.24 -32.32 -18.24
N SER A 624 -20.93 -31.26 -17.46
CA SER A 624 -21.52 -29.93 -17.62
C SER A 624 -21.40 -29.37 -19.04
N ASP A 625 -20.29 -29.62 -19.72
CA ASP A 625 -20.07 -29.24 -21.13
C ASP A 625 -20.87 -30.08 -22.16
N HIS A 626 -21.55 -31.14 -21.71
CA HIS A 626 -22.44 -32.00 -22.49
C HIS A 626 -23.76 -32.23 -21.74
N SER A 627 -24.25 -31.24 -21.00
CA SER A 627 -25.44 -31.38 -20.14
C SER A 627 -26.75 -30.98 -20.82
N GLY A 628 -26.70 -30.53 -22.08
CA GLY A 628 -27.86 -30.01 -22.79
C GLY A 628 -28.84 -31.09 -23.26
N PHE A 629 -30.08 -30.69 -23.46
CA PHE A 629 -31.14 -31.48 -24.08
C PHE A 629 -32.11 -30.60 -24.88
N GLN A 630 -32.80 -31.22 -25.85
CA GLN A 630 -34.00 -30.65 -26.47
C GLN A 630 -34.96 -31.76 -26.91
N LEU A 631 -36.26 -31.51 -26.83
CA LEU A 631 -37.31 -32.44 -27.20
C LEU A 631 -38.55 -31.70 -27.72
N ALA A 632 -39.15 -32.23 -28.78
CA ALA A 632 -40.42 -31.75 -29.33
C ALA A 632 -41.39 -32.94 -29.48
N PHE A 633 -42.63 -32.78 -29.01
CA PHE A 633 -43.63 -33.86 -29.07
C PHE A 633 -45.06 -33.33 -28.99
N ALA A 634 -46.02 -34.17 -29.39
CA ALA A 634 -47.44 -33.90 -29.22
C ALA A 634 -47.85 -34.09 -27.75
N LEU A 635 -48.51 -33.09 -27.18
CA LEU A 635 -49.04 -33.10 -25.82
C LEU A 635 -50.25 -34.03 -25.73
N PRO A 636 -50.24 -35.06 -24.85
CA PRO A 636 -51.41 -35.92 -24.64
C PRO A 636 -52.55 -35.15 -23.97
N ASP A 637 -53.79 -35.61 -24.14
CA ASP A 637 -54.98 -34.99 -23.54
C ASP A 637 -54.90 -34.93 -22.00
N SER A 638 -54.12 -35.81 -21.35
CA SER A 638 -53.91 -35.83 -19.90
C SER A 638 -53.25 -34.57 -19.34
N VAL A 639 -52.51 -33.81 -20.15
CA VAL A 639 -51.86 -32.53 -19.77
C VAL A 639 -52.56 -31.29 -20.33
N GLN A 640 -53.50 -31.44 -21.26
CA GLN A 640 -54.18 -30.30 -21.88
C GLN A 640 -54.98 -29.49 -20.84
N HIS A 641 -54.97 -28.17 -21.04
CA HIS A 641 -55.62 -27.15 -20.21
C HIS A 641 -55.12 -27.01 -18.76
N LYS A 642 -54.00 -27.65 -18.40
CA LYS A 642 -53.44 -27.64 -17.04
C LYS A 642 -52.26 -26.69 -16.89
N VAL A 643 -51.97 -26.30 -15.66
CA VAL A 643 -50.65 -25.78 -15.29
C VAL A 643 -49.84 -26.93 -14.72
N VAL A 644 -48.71 -27.22 -15.34
CA VAL A 644 -47.85 -28.36 -15.01
C VAL A 644 -46.49 -27.90 -14.49
N ARG A 645 -45.77 -28.81 -13.85
CA ARG A 645 -44.34 -28.66 -13.56
C ARG A 645 -43.58 -29.80 -14.24
N ILE A 646 -42.49 -29.48 -14.91
CA ILE A 646 -41.65 -30.44 -15.63
C ILE A 646 -40.45 -30.78 -14.75
N ILE A 647 -40.22 -32.07 -14.53
CA ILE A 647 -38.95 -32.59 -14.02
C ILE A 647 -38.09 -32.98 -15.22
N ASP A 648 -36.83 -32.59 -15.22
CA ASP A 648 -35.77 -33.31 -15.95
C ASP A 648 -35.09 -34.29 -14.99
N ARG A 649 -35.02 -35.56 -15.37
CA ARG A 649 -34.60 -36.68 -14.52
C ARG A 649 -33.39 -37.41 -15.10
N LEU A 650 -32.26 -37.27 -14.42
CA LEU A 650 -31.08 -38.14 -14.46
C LEU A 650 -31.33 -39.53 -13.86
N THR A 651 -31.33 -40.67 -14.57
CA THR A 651 -31.53 -42.01 -13.93
C THR A 651 -30.74 -43.19 -14.52
N ASP A 652 -30.61 -44.26 -13.73
CA ASP A 652 -29.99 -45.55 -14.09
C ASP A 652 -30.98 -46.58 -14.69
N ASP A 653 -32.30 -46.37 -14.54
CA ASP A 653 -33.35 -47.24 -15.10
C ASP A 653 -33.85 -46.74 -16.46
N VAL A 654 -33.93 -47.65 -17.43
CA VAL A 654 -34.47 -47.39 -18.77
C VAL A 654 -35.90 -46.85 -18.73
N ASN A 655 -36.68 -47.15 -17.69
CA ASN A 655 -38.08 -46.72 -17.56
C ASN A 655 -38.29 -45.42 -16.74
N GLY A 656 -37.26 -44.83 -16.13
CA GLY A 656 -37.41 -43.59 -15.35
C GLY A 656 -37.59 -43.75 -13.82
N ASN A 657 -37.56 -44.97 -13.28
CA ASN A 657 -38.03 -45.30 -11.91
C ASN A 657 -36.92 -45.80 -10.95
N GLY A 658 -35.67 -45.87 -11.40
CA GLY A 658 -34.53 -46.39 -10.62
C GLY A 658 -33.97 -45.37 -9.61
N ASN A 659 -32.65 -45.36 -9.42
CA ASN A 659 -32.00 -44.27 -8.72
C ASN A 659 -31.95 -43.04 -9.63
N TYR A 660 -32.36 -41.88 -9.11
CA TYR A 660 -32.44 -40.67 -9.91
C TYR A 660 -31.91 -39.42 -9.22
N VAL A 661 -31.76 -38.36 -10.03
CA VAL A 661 -31.61 -36.98 -9.59
C VAL A 661 -32.47 -36.13 -10.50
N ASP A 662 -33.19 -35.19 -9.90
CA ASP A 662 -34.17 -34.37 -10.60
C ASP A 662 -33.69 -32.91 -10.64
N TYR A 663 -34.05 -32.22 -11.72
CA TYR A 663 -34.09 -30.77 -11.80
C TYR A 663 -35.52 -30.34 -12.19
N TYR A 664 -36.03 -29.25 -11.62
CA TYR A 664 -37.46 -28.90 -11.73
C TYR A 664 -37.64 -27.55 -12.43
N SER A 665 -38.55 -27.49 -13.39
CA SER A 665 -38.99 -26.24 -14.01
C SER A 665 -39.76 -25.35 -13.03
N GLY A 666 -40.04 -24.12 -13.45
CA GLY A 666 -41.17 -23.35 -12.91
C GLY A 666 -42.52 -23.89 -13.39
N ASN A 667 -43.61 -23.22 -13.05
CA ASN A 667 -44.94 -23.56 -13.56
C ASN A 667 -45.05 -23.26 -15.06
N VAL A 668 -45.59 -24.21 -15.84
CA VAL A 668 -45.78 -24.14 -17.29
C VAL A 668 -47.29 -24.24 -17.58
N SER A 669 -47.87 -23.25 -18.26
CA SER A 669 -49.26 -23.33 -18.73
C SER A 669 -49.34 -24.15 -20.02
N ILE A 670 -50.12 -25.22 -20.00
CA ILE A 670 -50.46 -26.04 -21.18
C ILE A 670 -51.88 -25.67 -21.61
N ASN A 671 -52.03 -24.59 -22.39
CA ASN A 671 -53.34 -24.10 -22.87
C ASN A 671 -54.38 -23.89 -21.74
N SER A 672 -53.93 -23.53 -20.53
CA SER A 672 -54.83 -23.23 -19.40
C SER A 672 -55.36 -21.79 -19.47
N GLY A 673 -56.24 -21.40 -18.54
CA GLY A 673 -56.85 -20.07 -18.57
C GLY A 673 -57.86 -19.92 -19.72
N ALA A 674 -57.91 -18.75 -20.36
CA ALA A 674 -58.90 -18.41 -21.38
C ALA A 674 -58.58 -19.05 -22.74
N GLN A 675 -59.49 -19.88 -23.26
CA GLN A 675 -59.37 -20.56 -24.54
C GLN A 675 -60.59 -20.22 -25.42
N THR A 676 -60.37 -19.47 -26.51
CA THR A 676 -61.44 -18.96 -27.38
C THR A 676 -61.56 -19.77 -28.67
N SER A 677 -62.78 -20.21 -28.98
CA SER A 677 -63.14 -20.84 -30.25
C SER A 677 -64.42 -20.19 -30.80
N GLY A 678 -64.32 -19.54 -31.97
CA GLY A 678 -65.40 -18.73 -32.52
C GLY A 678 -65.79 -17.59 -31.56
N LEU A 679 -67.07 -17.55 -31.16
CA LEU A 679 -67.59 -16.58 -30.20
C LEU A 679 -67.55 -17.07 -28.73
N LYS A 680 -67.12 -18.31 -28.47
CA LYS A 680 -67.11 -18.91 -27.13
C LYS A 680 -65.71 -18.93 -26.54
N THR A 681 -65.56 -18.43 -25.32
CA THR A 681 -64.34 -18.54 -24.51
C THR A 681 -64.61 -19.42 -23.30
N LEU A 682 -63.86 -20.52 -23.14
CA LEU A 682 -63.83 -21.33 -21.92
C LEU A 682 -62.67 -20.88 -21.03
N TYR A 683 -62.86 -20.92 -19.71
CA TYR A 683 -61.83 -20.56 -18.73
C TYR A 683 -61.46 -21.79 -17.91
N TYR A 684 -60.21 -22.23 -18.02
CA TYR A 684 -59.66 -23.38 -17.31
C TYR A 684 -58.81 -22.95 -16.11
N ASP A 685 -58.98 -23.62 -14.97
CA ASP A 685 -58.11 -23.46 -13.81
C ASP A 685 -56.75 -24.16 -13.98
N ALA A 686 -55.91 -24.13 -12.94
CA ALA A 686 -54.60 -24.77 -12.98
C ALA A 686 -54.65 -26.32 -13.03
N MET A 687 -55.80 -26.92 -12.73
CA MET A 687 -56.06 -28.36 -12.74
C MET A 687 -56.74 -28.84 -14.03
N GLY A 688 -57.13 -27.93 -14.91
CA GLY A 688 -57.84 -28.22 -16.17
C GLY A 688 -59.36 -28.28 -16.02
N ASN A 689 -59.93 -27.82 -14.90
CA ASN A 689 -61.38 -27.73 -14.74
C ASN A 689 -61.91 -26.47 -15.42
N ILE A 690 -63.07 -26.55 -16.08
CA ILE A 690 -63.76 -25.38 -16.62
C ILE A 690 -64.43 -24.62 -15.46
N VAL A 691 -63.88 -23.46 -15.12
CA VAL A 691 -64.36 -22.56 -14.05
C VAL A 691 -65.19 -21.38 -14.55
N GLY A 692 -65.32 -21.22 -15.87
CA GLY A 692 -66.18 -20.22 -16.48
C GLY A 692 -66.32 -20.37 -17.99
N VAL A 693 -67.30 -19.67 -18.54
CA VAL A 693 -67.52 -19.53 -19.99
C VAL A 693 -68.03 -18.14 -20.30
N PHE A 694 -67.63 -17.58 -21.44
CA PHE A 694 -68.18 -16.34 -22.00
C PHE A 694 -68.55 -16.58 -23.46
N ASN A 695 -69.85 -16.46 -23.77
CA ASN A 695 -70.35 -16.49 -25.14
C ASN A 695 -70.59 -15.06 -25.63
N ASN A 696 -69.81 -14.60 -26.62
CA ASN A 696 -69.84 -13.22 -27.09
C ASN A 696 -71.06 -12.92 -27.99
N ALA A 697 -72.25 -12.96 -27.40
CA ALA A 697 -73.51 -12.69 -28.07
C ALA A 697 -73.76 -11.20 -28.31
N GLU A 698 -74.41 -10.85 -29.41
CA GLU A 698 -74.86 -9.47 -29.67
C GLU A 698 -75.96 -9.07 -28.67
N VAL A 699 -75.88 -7.85 -28.14
CA VAL A 699 -76.95 -7.29 -27.31
C VAL A 699 -77.91 -6.47 -28.16
N ILE A 700 -79.20 -6.70 -27.97
CA ILE A 700 -80.29 -6.08 -28.72
C ILE A 700 -81.22 -5.41 -27.72
N CYS A 701 -81.42 -4.09 -27.85
CA CYS A 701 -82.43 -3.39 -27.07
C CYS A 701 -83.83 -3.66 -27.65
N GLN A 702 -84.84 -3.86 -26.79
CA GLN A 702 -86.24 -4.04 -27.20
C GLN A 702 -86.85 -2.72 -27.71
N LEU A 703 -86.44 -1.59 -27.14
CA LEU A 703 -86.94 -0.26 -27.47
C LEU A 703 -86.36 0.30 -28.78
N PRO A 704 -87.05 1.28 -29.41
CA PRO A 704 -88.42 1.75 -29.08
C PRO A 704 -89.54 0.81 -29.57
N GLU A 705 -89.26 -0.13 -30.47
CA GLU A 705 -90.27 -0.84 -31.26
C GLU A 705 -91.06 -1.89 -30.48
N LEU A 706 -90.48 -2.47 -29.42
CA LEU A 706 -91.13 -3.47 -28.56
C LEU A 706 -91.16 -3.01 -27.09
N PRO A 707 -92.07 -2.08 -26.72
CA PRO A 707 -92.20 -1.59 -25.35
C PRO A 707 -92.34 -2.71 -24.31
N THR A 708 -93.01 -3.81 -24.67
CA THR A 708 -93.28 -4.96 -23.78
C THR A 708 -92.79 -6.28 -24.38
N GLY A 709 -91.69 -6.27 -25.16
CA GLY A 709 -91.15 -7.47 -25.83
C GLY A 709 -89.80 -7.94 -25.31
N CYS A 710 -89.59 -7.99 -23.99
CA CYS A 710 -88.33 -8.43 -23.40
C CYS A 710 -88.00 -9.89 -23.76
N GLU A 711 -88.98 -10.79 -23.69
CA GLU A 711 -88.83 -12.23 -23.95
C GLU A 711 -88.43 -12.50 -25.40
N ILE A 712 -89.14 -11.89 -26.35
CA ILE A 712 -88.88 -12.14 -27.77
C ILE A 712 -87.58 -11.47 -28.23
N THR A 713 -87.19 -10.36 -27.61
CA THR A 713 -85.87 -9.75 -27.83
C THR A 713 -84.75 -10.62 -27.25
N ALA A 714 -84.94 -11.21 -26.06
CA ALA A 714 -84.02 -12.17 -25.48
C ALA A 714 -83.88 -13.46 -26.31
N VAL A 715 -84.99 -13.98 -26.84
CA VAL A 715 -85.01 -15.09 -27.81
C VAL A 715 -84.33 -14.69 -29.13
N THR A 716 -84.45 -13.43 -29.58
CA THR A 716 -83.71 -12.94 -30.75
C THR A 716 -82.20 -13.00 -30.52
N MET A 717 -81.71 -12.59 -29.35
CA MET A 717 -80.28 -12.67 -29.00
C MET A 717 -79.80 -14.13 -28.95
N MET A 718 -80.61 -15.04 -28.40
CA MET A 718 -80.35 -16.49 -28.37
C MET A 718 -80.24 -17.08 -29.79
N LEU A 719 -81.23 -16.83 -30.65
CA LEU A 719 -81.25 -17.38 -32.01
C LEU A 719 -80.16 -16.77 -32.92
N ARG A 720 -79.81 -15.49 -32.76
CA ARG A 720 -78.70 -14.90 -33.51
C ARG A 720 -77.34 -15.46 -33.09
N TYR A 721 -77.14 -15.77 -31.81
CA TYR A 721 -75.94 -16.49 -31.37
C TYR A 721 -75.88 -17.92 -31.89
N ALA A 722 -77.03 -18.58 -32.01
CA ALA A 722 -77.18 -19.88 -32.64
C ALA A 722 -76.93 -19.88 -34.17
N GLY A 723 -76.68 -18.71 -34.77
CA GLY A 723 -76.35 -18.54 -36.20
C GLY A 723 -77.52 -18.15 -37.10
N TYR A 724 -78.73 -17.96 -36.56
CA TYR A 724 -79.91 -17.61 -37.37
C TYR A 724 -79.98 -16.10 -37.62
N ASN A 725 -80.13 -15.70 -38.89
CA ASN A 725 -80.29 -14.30 -39.28
C ASN A 725 -81.75 -13.83 -39.07
N VAL A 726 -82.10 -13.56 -37.82
CA VAL A 726 -83.44 -13.13 -37.39
C VAL A 726 -83.38 -11.77 -36.71
N ASN A 727 -84.50 -11.04 -36.69
CA ASN A 727 -84.61 -9.75 -35.99
C ASN A 727 -85.83 -9.71 -35.05
N LYS A 728 -85.79 -8.81 -34.06
CA LYS A 728 -86.80 -8.73 -32.99
C LYS A 728 -88.24 -8.48 -33.49
N ILE A 729 -88.39 -7.73 -34.58
CA ILE A 729 -89.71 -7.39 -35.16
C ILE A 729 -90.32 -8.59 -35.86
N GLN A 730 -89.51 -9.31 -36.64
CA GLN A 730 -89.89 -10.57 -37.27
C GLN A 730 -90.36 -11.59 -36.21
N LEU A 731 -89.53 -11.87 -35.21
CA LEU A 731 -89.89 -12.83 -34.17
C LEU A 731 -91.10 -12.37 -33.33
N ALA A 732 -91.27 -11.06 -33.09
CA ALA A 732 -92.46 -10.53 -32.41
C ALA A 732 -93.77 -10.70 -33.20
N ASN A 733 -93.70 -10.78 -34.53
CA ASN A 733 -94.84 -11.08 -35.40
C ASN A 733 -95.11 -12.59 -35.53
N GLU A 734 -94.06 -13.42 -35.51
CA GLU A 734 -94.16 -14.89 -35.52
C GLU A 734 -94.62 -15.46 -34.17
N MET A 735 -94.36 -14.75 -33.07
CA MET A 735 -94.74 -15.15 -31.72
C MET A 735 -96.27 -15.27 -31.56
N PRO A 736 -96.80 -16.44 -31.16
CA PRO A 736 -98.23 -16.66 -30.95
C PRO A 736 -98.87 -15.62 -30.03
N ARG A 737 -100.17 -15.38 -30.19
CA ARG A 737 -100.99 -14.51 -29.33
C ARG A 737 -102.02 -15.34 -28.58
N SER A 738 -102.19 -15.05 -27.30
CA SER A 738 -103.09 -15.82 -26.42
C SER A 738 -103.57 -14.95 -25.25
N SER A 739 -104.71 -15.30 -24.64
CA SER A 739 -105.09 -14.74 -23.33
C SER A 739 -104.36 -15.42 -22.15
N ASN A 740 -103.63 -16.51 -22.42
CA ASN A 740 -102.80 -17.24 -21.46
C ASN A 740 -101.35 -17.33 -21.97
N GLY A 741 -100.42 -16.83 -21.15
CA GLY A 741 -98.97 -16.76 -21.42
C GLY A 741 -98.29 -18.11 -21.71
N ASP A 742 -98.87 -19.23 -21.27
CA ASP A 742 -98.36 -20.59 -21.58
C ASP A 742 -98.57 -21.01 -23.05
N PHE A 743 -99.44 -20.32 -23.80
CA PHE A 743 -99.77 -20.64 -25.19
C PHE A 743 -99.43 -19.52 -26.19
N GLY A 744 -98.97 -18.36 -25.71
CA GLY A 744 -98.62 -17.21 -26.54
C GLY A 744 -98.59 -15.90 -25.75
N PHE A 745 -98.10 -14.84 -26.39
CA PHE A 745 -97.98 -13.53 -25.77
C PHE A 745 -99.34 -12.90 -25.46
N VAL A 746 -99.47 -12.36 -24.25
CA VAL A 746 -100.69 -11.72 -23.74
C VAL A 746 -100.70 -10.24 -24.11
N GLY A 747 -101.61 -9.86 -25.01
CA GLY A 747 -101.73 -8.50 -25.53
C GLY A 747 -100.90 -8.28 -26.80
N ASN A 748 -100.23 -7.12 -26.90
CA ASN A 748 -99.44 -6.75 -28.07
C ASN A 748 -98.04 -6.23 -27.64
N PRO A 749 -96.92 -6.88 -28.04
CA PRO A 749 -95.58 -6.49 -27.61
C PRO A 749 -95.11 -5.15 -28.20
N PHE A 750 -95.75 -4.69 -29.28
CA PHE A 750 -95.57 -3.37 -29.87
C PHE A 750 -96.33 -2.26 -29.09
N SER A 751 -97.12 -2.61 -28.07
CA SER A 751 -97.88 -1.68 -27.23
C SER A 751 -97.32 -1.63 -25.80
N PRO A 752 -97.32 -0.46 -25.14
CA PRO A 752 -97.11 -0.37 -23.69
C PRO A 752 -98.15 -1.14 -22.85
N SER A 753 -99.24 -1.61 -23.46
CA SER A 753 -100.30 -2.41 -22.81
C SER A 753 -100.19 -3.92 -23.04
N GLY A 754 -99.11 -4.41 -23.67
CA GLY A 754 -98.77 -5.84 -23.66
C GLY A 754 -98.32 -6.28 -22.28
N TRP A 755 -98.31 -7.59 -22.02
CA TRP A 755 -97.97 -8.11 -20.68
C TRP A 755 -96.77 -9.04 -20.68
N TRP A 756 -96.93 -10.29 -21.13
CA TRP A 756 -95.88 -11.31 -21.06
C TRP A 756 -96.14 -12.53 -21.95
N VAL A 757 -95.11 -13.36 -22.12
CA VAL A 757 -95.18 -14.76 -22.59
C VAL A 757 -94.31 -15.66 -21.71
N PHE A 758 -94.73 -16.89 -21.44
CA PHE A 758 -93.92 -17.86 -20.70
C PHE A 758 -93.09 -18.75 -21.65
N PRO A 759 -92.04 -19.46 -21.17
CA PRO A 759 -91.18 -20.31 -22.01
C PRO A 759 -91.93 -21.23 -22.97
N THR A 760 -93.03 -21.82 -22.50
CA THR A 760 -93.95 -22.69 -23.25
C THR A 760 -94.68 -21.98 -24.40
N GLY A 761 -95.06 -20.72 -24.21
CA GLY A 761 -95.77 -19.93 -25.23
C GLY A 761 -94.86 -19.37 -26.33
N VAL A 762 -93.57 -19.19 -26.05
CA VAL A 762 -92.56 -18.73 -27.04
C VAL A 762 -91.72 -19.87 -27.63
N ALA A 763 -91.68 -21.04 -26.99
CA ALA A 763 -91.05 -22.26 -27.48
C ALA A 763 -91.39 -22.61 -28.95
N PRO A 764 -92.63 -22.47 -29.45
CA PRO A 764 -92.94 -22.70 -30.87
C PRO A 764 -92.13 -21.83 -31.85
N VAL A 765 -91.79 -20.58 -31.47
CA VAL A 765 -90.91 -19.70 -32.27
C VAL A 765 -89.51 -20.27 -32.31
N VAL A 766 -88.97 -20.70 -31.17
CA VAL A 766 -87.63 -21.31 -31.09
C VAL A 766 -87.59 -22.59 -31.91
N ASN A 767 -88.55 -23.50 -31.72
CA ASN A 767 -88.71 -24.73 -32.52
C ASN A 767 -88.70 -24.49 -34.04
N HIS A 768 -89.25 -23.37 -34.52
CA HIS A 768 -89.28 -23.06 -35.96
C HIS A 768 -87.88 -22.91 -36.58
N TYR A 769 -86.91 -22.40 -35.81
CA TYR A 769 -85.54 -22.14 -36.28
C TYR A 769 -84.57 -23.28 -35.96
N VAL A 770 -84.50 -23.68 -34.69
CA VAL A 770 -83.55 -24.69 -34.20
C VAL A 770 -84.07 -26.14 -34.28
N GLY A 771 -85.32 -26.33 -34.72
CA GLY A 771 -85.99 -27.63 -34.75
C GLY A 771 -86.49 -28.12 -33.37
N HIS A 772 -85.75 -27.83 -32.30
CA HIS A 772 -86.14 -28.14 -30.92
C HIS A 772 -85.73 -27.05 -29.92
N SER A 773 -86.68 -26.63 -29.09
CA SER A 773 -86.48 -25.75 -27.94
C SER A 773 -86.52 -26.56 -26.64
N GLN A 774 -85.58 -26.31 -25.74
CA GLN A 774 -85.57 -26.90 -24.41
C GLN A 774 -86.12 -25.93 -23.37
N VAL A 775 -87.35 -26.15 -22.91
CA VAL A 775 -87.90 -25.46 -21.73
C VAL A 775 -87.14 -25.97 -20.49
N MET A 776 -86.40 -25.08 -19.84
CA MET A 776 -85.52 -25.38 -18.70
C MET A 776 -86.10 -24.92 -17.35
N THR A 777 -87.40 -24.64 -17.31
CA THR A 777 -88.09 -24.18 -16.09
C THR A 777 -87.90 -25.15 -14.92
N GLY A 778 -87.41 -24.65 -13.78
CA GLY A 778 -87.19 -25.44 -12.56
C GLY A 778 -85.93 -26.33 -12.58
N THR A 779 -85.00 -26.11 -13.53
CA THR A 779 -83.75 -26.86 -13.61
C THR A 779 -82.71 -26.43 -12.57
N SER A 780 -81.56 -27.11 -12.50
CA SER A 780 -80.46 -26.71 -11.61
C SER A 780 -79.60 -25.59 -12.23
N LEU A 781 -78.93 -24.82 -11.37
CA LEU A 781 -77.90 -23.84 -11.79
C LEU A 781 -76.84 -24.49 -12.69
N GLN A 782 -76.44 -25.73 -12.35
CA GLN A 782 -75.48 -26.53 -13.10
C GLN A 782 -75.95 -26.83 -14.53
N ALA A 783 -77.25 -27.11 -14.74
CA ALA A 783 -77.79 -27.35 -16.07
C ALA A 783 -77.82 -26.08 -16.94
N ILE A 784 -78.03 -24.90 -16.35
CA ILE A 784 -77.85 -23.62 -17.04
C ILE A 784 -76.38 -23.43 -17.43
N GLN A 785 -75.45 -23.69 -16.50
CA GLN A 785 -74.01 -23.63 -16.76
C GLN A 785 -73.54 -24.66 -17.81
N GLU A 786 -74.16 -25.85 -17.87
CA GLU A 786 -73.94 -26.86 -18.92
C GLU A 786 -74.25 -26.30 -20.31
N LYS A 787 -75.45 -25.74 -20.50
CA LYS A 787 -75.85 -25.11 -21.78
C LYS A 787 -74.91 -23.98 -22.18
N LEU A 788 -74.54 -23.11 -21.24
CA LEU A 788 -73.58 -22.03 -21.50
C LEU A 788 -72.19 -22.57 -21.88
N ARG A 789 -71.72 -23.68 -21.29
CA ARG A 789 -70.47 -24.38 -21.67
C ARG A 789 -70.54 -24.99 -23.06
N GLU A 790 -71.67 -25.61 -23.42
CA GLU A 790 -71.92 -26.17 -24.74
C GLU A 790 -71.94 -25.07 -25.82
N GLY A 791 -72.42 -23.87 -25.47
CA GLY A 791 -72.55 -22.73 -26.38
C GLY A 791 -74.00 -22.42 -26.75
N HIS A 792 -74.95 -22.88 -25.93
CA HIS A 792 -76.36 -22.55 -26.02
C HIS A 792 -76.68 -21.45 -25.00
N LEU A 793 -77.16 -20.31 -25.48
CA LEU A 793 -77.58 -19.23 -24.58
C LEU A 793 -78.91 -19.59 -23.90
N VAL A 794 -79.09 -19.15 -22.66
CA VAL A 794 -80.31 -19.46 -21.88
C VAL A 794 -81.08 -18.16 -21.63
N VAL A 795 -82.29 -18.07 -22.19
CA VAL A 795 -83.24 -17.01 -21.84
C VAL A 795 -83.89 -17.36 -20.50
N VAL A 796 -83.92 -16.40 -19.57
CA VAL A 796 -84.43 -16.56 -18.21
C VAL A 796 -85.38 -15.42 -17.86
N TRP A 797 -86.42 -15.72 -17.09
CA TRP A 797 -87.39 -14.73 -16.62
C TRP A 797 -87.12 -14.41 -15.15
N MET A 798 -87.18 -13.13 -14.82
CA MET A 798 -86.64 -12.53 -13.60
C MET A 798 -87.70 -11.64 -12.97
N ALA A 799 -88.13 -11.92 -11.74
CA ALA A 799 -89.11 -11.07 -11.05
C ALA A 799 -88.46 -9.81 -10.47
N ASN A 800 -89.21 -8.71 -10.40
CA ASN A 800 -88.79 -7.47 -9.71
C ASN A 800 -87.47 -6.87 -10.23
N MET A 801 -87.18 -7.01 -11.52
CA MET A 801 -85.93 -6.56 -12.16
C MET A 801 -86.21 -5.35 -13.07
N ASN A 802 -85.31 -4.37 -13.08
CA ASN A 802 -85.42 -3.11 -13.85
C ASN A 802 -86.74 -2.33 -13.69
N GLY A 803 -87.48 -2.56 -12.59
CA GLY A 803 -88.79 -1.94 -12.31
C GLY A 803 -90.00 -2.75 -12.79
N PHE A 804 -89.79 -3.91 -13.42
CA PHE A 804 -90.86 -4.80 -13.89
C PHE A 804 -91.13 -5.92 -12.90
N VAL A 805 -92.40 -6.34 -12.80
CA VAL A 805 -92.79 -7.55 -12.03
C VAL A 805 -92.24 -8.84 -12.65
N ASN A 806 -91.99 -8.83 -13.96
CA ASN A 806 -91.38 -9.90 -14.74
C ASN A 806 -90.54 -9.25 -15.86
N HIS A 807 -89.31 -9.70 -16.04
CA HIS A 807 -88.41 -9.26 -17.12
C HIS A 807 -87.60 -10.44 -17.64
N ALA A 808 -87.42 -10.55 -18.96
CA ALA A 808 -86.61 -11.60 -19.56
C ALA A 808 -85.25 -11.09 -20.04
N ILE A 809 -84.21 -11.87 -19.77
CA ILE A 809 -82.81 -11.58 -20.13
C ILE A 809 -82.17 -12.83 -20.77
N THR A 810 -81.09 -12.65 -21.52
CA THR A 810 -80.33 -13.77 -22.13
C THR A 810 -79.02 -13.97 -21.39
N LEU A 811 -78.86 -15.07 -20.66
CA LEU A 811 -77.59 -15.44 -20.06
C LEU A 811 -76.57 -15.79 -21.16
N THR A 812 -75.38 -15.23 -21.05
CA THR A 812 -74.28 -15.36 -22.03
C THR A 812 -73.03 -16.01 -21.46
N GLY A 813 -72.82 -15.94 -20.15
CA GLY A 813 -71.63 -16.52 -19.54
C GLY A 813 -71.78 -16.74 -18.04
N TYR A 814 -70.79 -17.39 -17.46
CA TYR A 814 -70.65 -17.46 -16.01
C TYR A 814 -69.18 -17.54 -15.63
N ASN A 815 -68.88 -17.12 -14.40
CA ASN A 815 -67.57 -17.20 -13.78
C ASN A 815 -67.73 -17.47 -12.27
N ALA A 816 -66.67 -17.36 -11.47
CA ALA A 816 -66.73 -17.62 -10.03
C ALA A 816 -67.70 -16.69 -9.26
N ASN A 817 -67.99 -15.50 -9.79
CA ASN A 817 -68.79 -14.48 -9.09
C ASN A 817 -70.30 -14.55 -9.43
N GLY A 818 -70.66 -15.03 -10.63
CA GLY A 818 -72.05 -15.00 -11.10
C GLY A 818 -72.20 -15.26 -12.60
N PHE A 819 -73.32 -14.78 -13.15
CA PHE A 819 -73.65 -14.86 -14.58
C PHE A 819 -73.43 -13.53 -15.29
N ASP A 820 -72.92 -13.62 -16.52
CA ASP A 820 -72.95 -12.55 -17.52
C ASP A 820 -74.22 -12.71 -18.37
N TYR A 821 -74.87 -11.61 -18.72
CA TYR A 821 -76.13 -11.60 -19.48
C TYR A 821 -76.28 -10.37 -20.39
N ASN A 822 -77.10 -10.51 -21.44
CA ASN A 822 -77.55 -9.40 -22.26
C ASN A 822 -78.94 -8.97 -21.80
N ASN A 823 -79.10 -7.68 -21.46
CA ASN A 823 -80.34 -7.09 -20.98
C ASN A 823 -81.08 -6.36 -22.12
N PRO A 824 -82.27 -6.83 -22.55
CA PRO A 824 -82.99 -6.19 -23.66
C PRO A 824 -83.62 -4.85 -23.27
N TRP A 825 -83.84 -4.56 -21.98
CA TRP A 825 -84.37 -3.27 -21.55
C TRP A 825 -83.32 -2.17 -21.63
N THR A 826 -82.13 -2.40 -21.06
CA THR A 826 -81.04 -1.41 -21.04
C THR A 826 -80.21 -1.39 -22.32
N GLY A 827 -80.28 -2.47 -23.13
CA GLY A 827 -79.47 -2.64 -24.33
C GLY A 827 -77.98 -2.90 -24.03
N ARG A 828 -77.65 -3.44 -22.84
CA ARG A 828 -76.27 -3.62 -22.37
C ARG A 828 -75.93 -5.07 -22.04
N LYS A 829 -74.64 -5.38 -22.13
CA LYS A 829 -74.05 -6.56 -21.47
C LYS A 829 -73.86 -6.21 -19.99
N GLU A 830 -74.41 -7.02 -19.12
CA GLU A 830 -74.46 -6.81 -17.67
C GLU A 830 -74.07 -8.11 -16.97
N ALA A 831 -73.79 -8.04 -15.67
CA ALA A 831 -73.48 -9.21 -14.85
C ALA A 831 -74.21 -9.11 -13.51
N MET A 832 -74.52 -10.25 -12.91
CA MET A 832 -75.15 -10.33 -11.58
C MET A 832 -74.59 -11.51 -10.80
N SER A 833 -74.51 -11.37 -9.47
CA SER A 833 -74.07 -12.46 -8.61
C SER A 833 -75.04 -13.65 -8.65
N TYR A 834 -74.56 -14.84 -8.30
CA TYR A 834 -75.43 -16.02 -8.18
C TYR A 834 -76.58 -15.83 -7.19
N GLY A 835 -76.37 -15.03 -6.12
CA GLY A 835 -77.42 -14.72 -5.13
C GLY A 835 -78.51 -13.82 -5.70
N GLU A 836 -78.13 -12.73 -6.38
CA GLU A 836 -79.06 -11.84 -7.08
C GLU A 836 -79.86 -12.60 -8.13
N PHE A 837 -79.17 -13.35 -9.01
CA PHE A 837 -79.80 -14.21 -10.01
C PHE A 837 -80.85 -15.13 -9.41
N TYR A 838 -80.47 -15.94 -8.41
CA TYR A 838 -81.36 -16.93 -7.83
C TYR A 838 -82.55 -16.30 -7.10
N SER A 839 -82.38 -15.11 -6.50
CA SER A 839 -83.48 -14.38 -5.86
C SER A 839 -84.56 -13.94 -6.86
N HIS A 840 -84.16 -13.34 -7.99
CA HIS A 840 -85.07 -12.88 -9.04
C HIS A 840 -85.69 -14.06 -9.79
N TRP A 841 -84.90 -15.10 -10.08
CA TRP A 841 -85.33 -16.28 -10.84
C TRP A 841 -86.31 -17.15 -10.05
N ASN A 842 -86.07 -17.39 -8.75
CA ASN A 842 -87.01 -18.13 -7.89
C ASN A 842 -88.36 -17.42 -7.76
N ALA A 843 -88.32 -16.09 -7.60
CA ALA A 843 -89.53 -15.27 -7.49
C ALA A 843 -90.39 -15.30 -8.77
N ASP A 844 -89.79 -15.60 -9.94
CA ASP A 844 -90.52 -15.90 -11.19
C ASP A 844 -90.55 -17.40 -11.55
N ARG A 845 -90.70 -18.28 -10.54
CA ARG A 845 -90.91 -19.74 -10.72
C ARG A 845 -89.80 -20.45 -11.52
N GLN A 846 -88.57 -19.93 -11.47
CA GLN A 846 -87.39 -20.52 -12.10
C GLN A 846 -87.56 -20.76 -13.62
N ARG A 847 -88.27 -19.88 -14.32
CA ARG A 847 -88.54 -20.02 -15.76
C ARG A 847 -87.28 -19.82 -16.60
N ALA A 848 -87.02 -20.74 -17.52
CA ALA A 848 -85.88 -20.69 -18.43
C ALA A 848 -86.18 -21.40 -19.77
N LEU A 849 -85.49 -20.98 -20.83
CA LEU A 849 -85.60 -21.51 -22.18
C LEU A 849 -84.24 -21.51 -22.86
N SER A 850 -83.89 -22.62 -23.49
CA SER A 850 -82.75 -22.78 -24.39
C SER A 850 -83.21 -23.49 -25.66
N TYR A 851 -82.26 -23.82 -26.51
CA TYR A 851 -82.28 -24.89 -27.50
C TYR A 851 -81.23 -25.94 -27.12
#